data_AF-A0A1M4USV7-F1
#
_entry.id   AF-A0A1M4USV7-F1
#
_cell.length_a   1.000
_cell.length_b   1.000
_cell.length_c   1.000
_cell.angle_alpha   90.00
_cell.angle_beta   90.00
_cell.angle_gamma   90.00
#
_symmetry.space_group_name_H-M   'P 1'
#
loop_
_entity.id
_entity.type
_entity.pdbx_description
1 polymer ?
#
loop_
_entity_poly.entity_id
_entity_poly.type
_entity_poly.pdbx_seq_one_letter_code
_entity_poly.pdbx_strand_id
1 'polypeptide(L)'
;MSKLHYRLALDLGPTSLGWAVVRLTGEIPPVPVELIKTGVRIFGDGRRPKDKASLAVTRREARSMRRRRDRFLKRKARMMHTLVQHGFFPQDPKQLRELETLNPYELRARGLEQALQPGEFARALFHINQRRGFKSNRKTDSRDSDSGLLKTAIQTLRETLAQEQVRTVGEWLYKRYCAHQTVRARYRENSIIGSEGSKKTEKSYDLYIDRAMVEEEFDTLWSKQAQLNPALFTEQARSDLKYCLLYQRPLKPVRPGRCVFLPDEERAPLALPSQQRFRIYQEVNHLRVLEEGLREGEPLARARRDALVQALERGNQSFASGIPKLLGLPGGTQFNLADVKRKELKGNATSMVLGKPRYFGEAWFHFDAQQQDQIVMQLCTEENESVLIRWLMENTAITQERALAIADVRLPDGYGSLSAKALARILPELEREVQTYDKAARAAGFHHSRLGGNEAIPGRTFAWERVEPSTGEINTFHIFHALPYYGEFLQRHVGFADPKASADDLPEKRFGRIANPTVHIGLNQIRVVVNALLKRYGHPAEVVVEVARDLKQNKQQRDEQQKQQAHNQKRNERLRQQIATVLQTAPEQVRFGDIQKMILWEELSKNPAQRCCPYSGIPISPTMLLSDQVETEHILPFSKTLDDSLNNKTVAMRHANRIKGNRTPWEARHDFAAQGWSREGLEERSSLIEGRNKRYRFGEAAMQLWDKEGKGFLARALNDTRHLSRVAREYMELVCPQATRVIPGQMTALLRAKFGLNDILGLHGEKNRNDHRHHAVDACVIAVTDQALLQRFANASQRTEEKGLNRLVEKMPDPWPLYRNQVKFAIEHTWVSHKPDHAYQGAMHDDTAYGLQPNGRVRTHKHVDGRRVLEEKPLKVIEISDARAHERHGTQPDGSPRPYKGYKGNSNYCIEIVHNEKGKWQGEVISTFEAYQIVRQWGEKRLRHPRLSISEKPLIMRLMIGDMVRIQESEWLRTLRVVSINSAGNLTLAEHHEANTDARNRDSSNAWRYTNKVAGSLQKSRGRKITISPDGQVRDPGFTG
;
A
#
# COMPACT_ATOMS: atom_id res chain seq x y z
N MET A 1 48.59 -3.14 -0.42
CA MET A 1 47.70 -3.43 -1.56
C MET A 1 47.07 -2.13 -2.01
N SER A 2 47.30 -1.70 -3.26
CA SER A 2 46.62 -0.53 -3.82
C SER A 2 45.10 -0.78 -3.78
N LYS A 3 44.32 0.21 -3.34
CA LYS A 3 42.86 0.12 -3.34
C LYS A 3 42.38 -0.05 -4.78
N LEU A 4 41.48 -0.99 -5.02
CA LEU A 4 40.93 -1.24 -6.35
C LEU A 4 40.21 0.02 -6.86
N HIS A 5 40.56 0.51 -8.06
CA HIS A 5 39.81 1.56 -8.74
C HIS A 5 38.69 0.89 -9.56
N TYR A 6 37.42 1.05 -9.15
CA TYR A 6 36.31 0.29 -9.74
C TYR A 6 34.99 1.04 -9.83
N ARG A 7 34.15 0.56 -10.74
CA ARG A 7 32.74 0.89 -10.89
C ARG A 7 31.87 -0.19 -10.26
N LEU A 8 30.88 0.22 -9.48
CA LEU A 8 29.83 -0.63 -8.95
C LEU A 8 28.53 -0.43 -9.74
N ALA A 9 28.05 -1.49 -10.40
CA ALA A 9 26.77 -1.48 -11.10
C ALA A 9 25.71 -2.23 -10.31
N LEU A 10 24.49 -1.69 -10.24
CA LEU A 10 23.35 -2.25 -9.51
C LEU A 10 22.11 -2.37 -10.43
N ASP A 11 21.66 -3.61 -10.66
CA ASP A 11 20.35 -3.93 -11.24
C ASP A 11 19.33 -4.07 -10.11
N LEU A 12 18.36 -3.16 -10.04
CA LEU A 12 17.39 -3.09 -8.95
C LEU A 12 16.02 -3.62 -9.38
N GLY A 13 15.62 -4.75 -8.78
CA GLY A 13 14.28 -5.31 -8.87
C GLY A 13 13.46 -5.10 -7.59
N PRO A 14 12.14 -5.37 -7.63
CA PRO A 14 11.29 -5.35 -6.44
C PRO A 14 11.62 -6.46 -5.43
N THR A 15 12.22 -7.56 -5.90
CA THR A 15 12.55 -8.77 -5.11
C THR A 15 13.97 -9.26 -5.36
N SER A 16 14.80 -8.45 -6.03
CA SER A 16 16.15 -8.83 -6.43
C SER A 16 17.07 -7.63 -6.54
N LEU A 17 18.36 -7.88 -6.36
CA LEU A 17 19.45 -6.93 -6.55
C LEU A 17 20.59 -7.69 -7.25
N GLY A 18 20.78 -7.42 -8.54
CA GLY A 18 21.97 -7.83 -9.28
C GLY A 18 23.08 -6.80 -9.08
N TRP A 19 24.33 -7.25 -8.99
CA TRP A 19 25.46 -6.33 -8.89
C TRP A 19 26.69 -6.84 -9.64
N ALA A 20 27.51 -5.90 -10.11
CA ALA A 20 28.79 -6.17 -10.76
C ALA A 20 29.86 -5.15 -10.33
N VAL A 21 31.08 -5.64 -10.11
CA VAL A 21 32.29 -4.87 -9.80
C VAL A 21 33.20 -4.94 -11.03
N VAL A 22 33.48 -3.79 -11.65
CA VAL A 22 34.30 -3.69 -12.86
C VAL A 22 35.47 -2.76 -12.61
N ARG A 23 36.68 -3.21 -12.92
CA ARG A 23 37.91 -2.41 -12.79
C ARG A 23 37.87 -1.25 -13.80
N LEU A 24 38.32 -0.09 -13.36
CA LEU A 24 38.48 1.10 -14.19
C LEU A 24 39.96 1.41 -14.42
N THR A 25 40.30 2.00 -15.57
CA THR A 25 41.60 2.65 -15.80
C THR A 25 41.81 3.84 -14.87
N GLY A 26 43.05 4.32 -14.76
CA GLY A 26 43.37 5.58 -14.08
C GLY A 26 43.22 6.82 -14.99
N GLU A 27 42.75 6.65 -16.23
CA GLU A 27 42.57 7.72 -17.21
C GLU A 27 41.33 8.58 -16.90
N ILE A 28 41.28 9.78 -17.47
CA ILE A 28 40.12 10.69 -17.37
C ILE A 28 39.56 10.91 -18.79
N PRO A 29 38.33 10.43 -19.10
CA PRO A 29 37.41 9.72 -18.22
C PRO A 29 37.81 8.25 -17.99
N PRO A 30 37.43 7.65 -16.85
CA PRO A 30 37.79 6.27 -16.54
C PRO A 30 37.04 5.24 -17.39
N VAL A 31 37.77 4.26 -17.93
CA VAL A 31 37.26 3.24 -18.86
C VAL A 31 37.18 1.87 -18.17
N PRO A 32 36.09 1.10 -18.33
CA PRO A 32 36.00 -0.25 -17.79
C PRO A 32 36.90 -1.23 -18.57
N VAL A 33 37.68 -2.05 -17.86
CA VAL A 33 38.69 -2.94 -18.49
C VAL A 33 38.61 -4.41 -18.08
N GLU A 34 37.98 -4.72 -16.94
CA GLU A 34 37.95 -6.09 -16.41
C GLU A 34 36.75 -6.31 -15.48
N LEU A 35 36.06 -7.44 -15.62
CA LEU A 35 35.02 -7.87 -14.69
C LEU A 35 35.64 -8.58 -13.48
N ILE A 36 35.56 -7.97 -12.29
CA ILE A 36 36.15 -8.51 -11.06
C ILE A 36 35.24 -9.52 -10.38
N LYS A 37 33.96 -9.17 -10.22
CA LYS A 37 32.98 -10.03 -9.55
C LYS A 37 31.55 -9.63 -9.86
N THR A 38 30.66 -10.62 -9.88
CA THR A 38 29.20 -10.43 -9.96
C THR A 38 28.50 -11.10 -8.79
N GLY A 39 27.25 -10.72 -8.56
CA GLY A 39 26.39 -11.44 -7.64
C GLY A 39 24.92 -11.08 -7.76
N VAL A 40 24.09 -11.89 -7.10
CA VAL A 40 22.64 -11.68 -7.02
C VAL A 40 22.19 -11.86 -5.59
N ARG A 41 21.38 -10.92 -5.12
CA ARG A 41 20.70 -10.96 -3.84
C ARG A 41 19.19 -11.00 -4.04
N ILE A 42 18.54 -12.07 -3.58
CA ILE A 42 17.08 -12.27 -3.67
C ILE A 42 16.42 -12.01 -2.31
N PHE A 43 15.26 -11.34 -2.31
CA PHE A 43 14.51 -10.98 -1.10
C PHE A 43 13.01 -10.83 -1.38
N GLY A 44 12.17 -10.97 -0.35
CA GLY A 44 10.73 -10.78 -0.48
C GLY A 44 10.31 -9.30 -0.61
N ASP A 45 9.15 -9.04 -1.20
CA ASP A 45 8.57 -7.69 -1.40
C ASP A 45 7.78 -7.17 -0.17
N GLY A 46 7.69 -7.96 0.91
CA GLY A 46 6.94 -7.62 2.11
C GLY A 46 5.40 -7.65 1.93
N ARG A 47 4.92 -8.40 0.93
CA ARG A 47 3.50 -8.52 0.59
C ARG A 47 3.04 -9.98 0.64
N ARG A 48 1.73 -10.19 0.76
CA ARG A 48 1.14 -11.53 0.68
C ARG A 48 1.13 -12.01 -0.77
N PRO A 49 1.48 -13.28 -1.06
CA PRO A 49 1.41 -13.81 -2.42
C PRO A 49 0.01 -13.75 -3.05
N LYS A 50 -1.06 -13.97 -2.26
CA LYS A 50 -2.45 -14.14 -2.75
C LYS A 50 -3.10 -12.85 -3.24
N ASP A 51 -3.03 -11.77 -2.45
CA ASP A 51 -3.73 -10.51 -2.71
C ASP A 51 -2.77 -9.32 -2.91
N LYS A 52 -1.45 -9.56 -2.78
CA LYS A 52 -0.37 -8.54 -2.84
C LYS A 52 -0.57 -7.37 -1.87
N ALA A 53 -1.45 -7.53 -0.87
CA ALA A 53 -1.62 -6.60 0.22
C ALA A 53 -0.33 -6.57 1.04
N SER A 54 0.00 -5.39 1.57
CA SER A 54 1.16 -5.28 2.46
C SER A 54 0.92 -6.10 3.73
N LEU A 55 1.91 -6.89 4.15
CA LEU A 55 1.87 -7.63 5.42
C LEU A 55 1.62 -6.69 6.62
N ALA A 56 1.99 -5.41 6.51
CA ALA A 56 1.75 -4.41 7.53
C ALA A 56 0.26 -4.04 7.68
N VAL A 57 -0.55 -4.13 6.61
CA VAL A 57 -2.00 -3.85 6.65
C VAL A 57 -2.70 -4.95 7.44
N THR A 58 -2.47 -6.22 7.11
CA THR A 58 -3.02 -7.37 7.85
C THR A 58 -2.65 -7.30 9.35
N ARG A 59 -1.38 -6.99 9.67
CA ARG A 59 -0.94 -6.80 11.06
C ARG A 59 -1.66 -5.63 11.75
N ARG A 60 -1.94 -4.54 11.02
CA ARG A 60 -2.63 -3.35 11.54
C ARG A 60 -4.10 -3.65 11.83
N GLU A 61 -4.79 -4.36 10.93
CA GLU A 61 -6.18 -4.77 11.10
C GLU A 61 -6.35 -5.70 12.30
N ALA A 62 -5.52 -6.74 12.38
CA ALA A 62 -5.51 -7.66 13.52
C ALA A 62 -5.22 -6.93 14.86
N ARG A 63 -4.28 -5.98 14.85
CA ARG A 63 -4.01 -5.12 16.02
C ARG A 63 -5.20 -4.22 16.37
N SER A 64 -5.87 -3.66 15.37
CA SER A 64 -7.07 -2.84 15.57
C SER A 64 -8.19 -3.65 16.22
N MET A 65 -8.47 -4.86 15.71
CA MET A 65 -9.44 -5.79 16.28
C MET A 65 -9.12 -6.14 17.73
N ARG A 66 -7.86 -6.50 18.04
CA ARG A 66 -7.43 -6.78 19.42
C ARG A 66 -7.63 -5.57 20.34
N ARG A 67 -7.18 -4.38 19.93
CA ARG A 67 -7.35 -3.15 20.71
C ARG A 67 -8.82 -2.81 20.94
N ARG A 68 -9.68 -2.99 19.93
CA ARG A 68 -11.14 -2.79 20.07
C ARG A 68 -11.72 -3.73 21.11
N ARG A 69 -11.39 -5.02 21.04
CA ARG A 69 -11.82 -6.03 22.03
C ARG A 69 -11.29 -5.72 23.43
N ASP A 70 -10.00 -5.44 23.59
CA ASP A 70 -9.41 -5.17 24.90
C ASP A 70 -10.01 -3.91 25.54
N ARG A 71 -10.24 -2.85 24.76
CA ARG A 71 -10.90 -1.63 25.24
C ARG A 71 -12.36 -1.88 25.60
N PHE A 72 -13.07 -2.71 24.83
CA PHE A 72 -14.44 -3.13 25.15
C PHE A 72 -14.47 -3.87 26.49
N LEU A 73 -13.59 -4.85 26.71
CA LEU A 73 -13.52 -5.62 27.96
C LEU A 73 -13.11 -4.75 29.15
N LYS A 74 -12.09 -3.89 28.99
CA LYS A 74 -11.67 -2.95 30.05
C LYS A 74 -12.77 -1.98 30.42
N ARG A 75 -13.53 -1.48 29.45
CA ARG A 75 -14.68 -0.61 29.72
C ARG A 75 -15.79 -1.38 30.44
N LYS A 76 -16.10 -2.60 30.01
CA LYS A 76 -17.09 -3.47 30.67
C LYS A 76 -16.71 -3.69 32.15
N ALA A 77 -15.44 -4.01 32.42
CA ALA A 77 -14.93 -4.20 33.78
C ALA A 77 -14.98 -2.90 34.60
N ARG A 78 -14.58 -1.77 34.01
CA ARG A 78 -14.66 -0.46 34.68
C ARG A 78 -16.10 -0.10 35.02
N MET A 79 -17.03 -0.23 34.08
CA MET A 79 -18.45 0.05 34.30
C MET A 79 -19.01 -0.84 35.42
N MET A 80 -18.66 -2.14 35.42
CA MET A 80 -19.04 -3.06 36.51
C MET A 80 -18.55 -2.55 37.87
N HIS A 81 -17.26 -2.23 37.97
CA HIS A 81 -16.65 -1.75 39.21
C HIS A 81 -17.26 -0.43 39.69
N THR A 82 -17.44 0.54 38.79
CA THR A 82 -18.06 1.84 39.10
C THR A 82 -19.51 1.69 39.56
N LEU A 83 -20.28 0.77 38.97
CA LEU A 83 -21.64 0.45 39.41
C LEU A 83 -21.68 -0.18 40.81
N VAL A 84 -20.73 -1.06 41.14
CA VAL A 84 -20.61 -1.65 42.49
C VAL A 84 -20.19 -0.59 43.51
N GLN A 85 -19.21 0.25 43.16
CA GLN A 85 -18.68 1.31 44.04
C GLN A 85 -19.78 2.31 44.45
N HIS A 86 -20.65 2.68 43.52
CA HIS A 86 -21.76 3.61 43.76
C HIS A 86 -23.04 2.90 44.26
N GLY A 87 -22.96 1.63 44.66
CA GLY A 87 -24.09 0.90 45.28
C GLY A 87 -25.21 0.48 44.32
N PHE A 88 -25.01 0.57 43.01
CA PHE A 88 -26.01 0.14 42.02
C PHE A 88 -25.98 -1.37 41.78
N PHE A 89 -24.79 -1.97 41.69
CA PHE A 89 -24.65 -3.42 41.63
C PHE A 89 -24.30 -4.02 43.00
N PRO A 90 -24.83 -5.23 43.31
CA PRO A 90 -24.43 -5.94 44.52
C PRO A 90 -22.95 -6.36 44.43
N GLN A 91 -22.30 -6.45 45.58
CA GLN A 91 -20.93 -6.98 45.66
C GLN A 91 -20.88 -8.49 45.48
N ASP A 92 -21.97 -9.21 45.81
CA ASP A 92 -22.07 -10.66 45.65
C ASP A 92 -22.23 -11.06 44.16
N PRO A 93 -21.28 -11.85 43.60
CA PRO A 93 -21.38 -12.35 42.23
C PRO A 93 -22.64 -13.17 41.93
N LYS A 94 -23.23 -13.86 42.91
CA LYS A 94 -24.46 -14.66 42.69
C LYS A 94 -25.66 -13.75 42.41
N GLN A 95 -25.89 -12.78 43.30
CA GLN A 95 -26.93 -11.75 43.12
C GLN A 95 -26.73 -10.97 41.81
N LEU A 96 -25.49 -10.68 41.45
CA LEU A 96 -25.17 -10.00 40.19
C LEU A 96 -25.56 -10.84 38.95
N ARG A 97 -25.46 -12.17 39.04
CA ARG A 97 -25.80 -13.11 37.96
C ARG A 97 -27.30 -13.23 37.75
N GLU A 98 -28.09 -13.11 38.81
CA GLU A 98 -29.56 -13.10 38.73
C GLU A 98 -30.08 -11.95 37.86
N LEU A 99 -29.43 -10.77 37.95
CA LEU A 99 -29.76 -9.58 37.15
C LEU A 99 -29.58 -9.77 35.64
N GLU A 100 -28.82 -10.78 35.18
CA GLU A 100 -28.62 -11.03 33.74
C GLU A 100 -29.94 -11.38 33.03
N THR A 101 -30.86 -12.05 33.75
CA THR A 101 -32.17 -12.51 33.26
C THR A 101 -33.15 -11.39 32.98
N LEU A 102 -32.99 -10.25 33.66
CA LEU A 102 -33.86 -9.09 33.49
C LEU A 102 -33.74 -8.50 32.09
N ASN A 103 -34.88 -8.09 31.53
CA ASN A 103 -34.94 -7.50 30.20
C ASN A 103 -34.41 -6.06 30.22
N PRO A 104 -33.21 -5.80 29.66
CA PRO A 104 -32.63 -4.47 29.75
C PRO A 104 -33.34 -3.44 28.87
N TYR A 105 -34.12 -3.86 27.88
CA TYR A 105 -34.87 -2.92 27.04
C TYR A 105 -36.09 -2.39 27.78
N GLU A 106 -36.82 -3.29 28.43
CA GLU A 106 -37.94 -2.94 29.32
C GLU A 106 -37.49 -1.98 30.41
N LEU A 107 -36.39 -2.30 31.11
CA LEU A 107 -35.86 -1.44 32.18
C LEU A 107 -35.49 -0.04 31.70
N ARG A 108 -34.94 0.08 30.48
CA ARG A 108 -34.62 1.38 29.86
C ARG A 108 -35.87 2.20 29.52
N ALA A 109 -37.00 1.56 29.25
CA ALA A 109 -38.27 2.25 29.03
C ALA A 109 -38.98 2.57 30.35
N ARG A 110 -39.15 1.58 31.23
CA ARG A 110 -39.83 1.69 32.53
C ARG A 110 -39.17 2.72 33.45
N GLY A 111 -37.84 2.83 33.41
CA GLY A 111 -37.08 3.82 34.19
C GLY A 111 -37.32 5.28 33.80
N LEU A 112 -38.05 5.56 32.73
CA LEU A 112 -38.47 6.92 32.37
C LEU A 112 -39.74 7.36 33.10
N GLU A 113 -40.41 6.44 33.79
CA GLU A 113 -41.70 6.68 34.44
C GLU A 113 -41.65 6.36 35.93
N GLN A 114 -41.04 5.23 36.28
CA GLN A 114 -41.04 4.67 37.63
C GLN A 114 -39.63 4.53 38.19
N ALA A 115 -39.52 4.45 39.52
CA ALA A 115 -38.25 4.21 40.18
C ALA A 115 -37.77 2.78 39.87
N LEU A 116 -36.52 2.65 39.45
CA LEU A 116 -35.86 1.37 39.27
C LEU A 116 -35.13 0.98 40.55
N GLN A 117 -35.10 -0.32 40.85
CA GLN A 117 -34.20 -0.82 41.87
C GLN A 117 -32.73 -0.58 41.45
N PRO A 118 -31.78 -0.45 42.38
CA PRO A 118 -30.38 -0.15 42.05
C PRO A 118 -29.81 -1.12 41.00
N GLY A 119 -30.05 -2.42 41.17
CA GLY A 119 -29.62 -3.48 40.25
C GLY A 119 -30.29 -3.42 38.87
N GLU A 120 -31.53 -2.94 38.80
CA GLU A 120 -32.27 -2.75 37.55
C GLU A 120 -31.70 -1.58 36.74
N PHE A 121 -31.46 -0.44 37.39
CA PHE A 121 -30.79 0.69 36.75
C PHE A 121 -29.39 0.28 36.25
N ALA A 122 -28.63 -0.43 37.09
CA ALA A 122 -27.32 -0.96 36.72
C ALA A 122 -27.39 -1.87 35.49
N ARG A 123 -28.40 -2.76 35.43
CA ARG A 123 -28.62 -3.67 34.30
C ARG A 123 -28.91 -2.94 33.00
N ALA A 124 -29.73 -1.88 33.05
CA ALA A 124 -30.04 -1.00 31.92
C ALA A 124 -28.77 -0.27 31.44
N LEU A 125 -28.06 0.42 32.34
CA LEU A 125 -26.86 1.16 31.99
C LEU A 125 -25.73 0.26 31.48
N PHE A 126 -25.56 -0.93 32.06
CA PHE A 126 -24.56 -1.89 31.61
C PHE A 126 -24.84 -2.40 30.19
N HIS A 127 -26.12 -2.53 29.81
CA HIS A 127 -26.50 -2.84 28.44
C HIS A 127 -26.17 -1.71 27.47
N ILE A 128 -26.47 -0.46 27.83
CA ILE A 128 -26.09 0.73 27.06
C ILE A 128 -24.57 0.78 26.89
N ASN A 129 -23.79 0.50 27.95
CA ASN A 129 -22.33 0.47 27.90
C ASN A 129 -21.78 -0.55 26.88
N GLN A 130 -22.41 -1.72 26.75
CA GLN A 130 -22.02 -2.72 25.78
C GLN A 130 -22.25 -2.25 24.33
N ARG A 131 -23.19 -1.32 24.11
CA ARG A 131 -23.71 -0.92 22.79
C ARG A 131 -23.80 0.59 22.64
N ARG A 132 -22.76 1.27 23.11
CA ARG A 132 -22.70 2.71 23.34
C ARG A 132 -22.72 3.62 22.09
N GLY A 133 -23.27 3.18 20.96
CA GLY A 133 -23.41 3.96 19.73
C GLY A 133 -22.11 4.29 18.98
N PHE A 134 -22.23 4.81 17.76
CA PHE A 134 -21.12 5.30 16.94
C PHE A 134 -20.83 6.79 17.22
N LYS A 135 -19.55 7.16 17.32
CA LYS A 135 -19.14 8.56 17.50
C LYS A 135 -18.59 9.08 16.18
N SER A 136 -19.29 10.04 15.58
CA SER A 136 -18.88 10.71 14.35
C SER A 136 -17.55 11.47 14.54
N ASN A 137 -16.73 11.52 13.49
CA ASN A 137 -15.53 12.34 13.40
C ASN A 137 -15.41 12.97 12.00
N ARG A 138 -15.41 14.31 11.95
CA ARG A 138 -15.42 15.11 10.70
C ARG A 138 -14.29 14.73 9.74
N LYS A 139 -13.12 14.35 10.26
CA LYS A 139 -11.92 14.04 9.47
C LYS A 139 -11.92 12.65 8.86
N THR A 140 -12.62 11.69 9.45
CA THR A 140 -12.67 10.31 8.95
C THR A 140 -13.93 10.00 8.17
N ASP A 141 -15.04 10.70 8.45
CA ASP A 141 -16.37 10.26 8.03
C ASP A 141 -16.85 10.94 6.72
N SER A 142 -16.07 11.88 6.17
CA SER A 142 -16.39 12.61 4.93
C SER A 142 -15.92 11.91 3.65
N ARG A 143 -15.19 10.79 3.75
CA ARG A 143 -14.51 10.13 2.61
C ARG A 143 -14.97 8.69 2.30
N ASP A 144 -15.85 8.08 3.10
CA ASP A 144 -16.24 6.67 2.94
C ASP A 144 -17.70 6.56 2.45
N SER A 145 -17.99 5.68 1.49
CA SER A 145 -19.38 5.44 1.07
C SER A 145 -20.18 4.75 2.17
N ASP A 146 -19.51 3.92 2.98
CA ASP A 146 -20.14 3.22 4.11
C ASP A 146 -20.47 4.19 5.25
N SER A 147 -19.71 5.28 5.43
CA SER A 147 -20.08 6.34 6.39
C SER A 147 -21.31 7.12 5.92
N GLY A 148 -21.54 7.22 4.61
CA GLY A 148 -22.78 7.74 4.04
C GLY A 148 -24.00 6.93 4.49
N LEU A 149 -23.97 5.60 4.31
CA LEU A 149 -25.06 4.70 4.73
C LEU A 149 -25.32 4.77 6.24
N LEU A 150 -24.25 4.87 7.04
CA LEU A 150 -24.35 5.03 8.48
C LEU A 150 -24.98 6.36 8.88
N LYS A 151 -24.54 7.48 8.28
CA LYS A 151 -25.10 8.81 8.53
C LYS A 151 -26.58 8.87 8.15
N THR A 152 -26.95 8.32 6.99
CA THR A 152 -28.35 8.23 6.57
C THR A 152 -29.16 7.42 7.58
N ALA A 153 -28.69 6.23 7.99
CA ALA A 153 -29.42 5.43 8.97
C ALA A 153 -29.53 6.09 10.36
N ILE A 154 -28.51 6.85 10.79
CA ILE A 154 -28.56 7.65 12.03
C ILE A 154 -29.60 8.77 11.90
N GLN A 155 -29.60 9.48 10.78
CA GLN A 155 -30.54 10.57 10.51
C GLN A 155 -31.98 10.07 10.44
N THR A 156 -32.23 9.00 9.69
CA THR A 156 -33.54 8.33 9.62
C THR A 156 -34.00 7.87 11.00
N LEU A 157 -33.10 7.34 11.83
CA LEU A 157 -33.44 6.98 13.21
C LEU A 157 -33.83 8.21 14.04
N ARG A 158 -33.10 9.33 13.96
CA ARG A 158 -33.47 10.58 14.66
C ARG A 158 -34.85 11.06 14.26
N GLU A 159 -35.15 11.06 12.96
CA GLU A 159 -36.45 11.44 12.42
C GLU A 159 -37.55 10.49 12.93
N THR A 160 -37.29 9.19 12.96
CA THR A 160 -38.22 8.20 13.50
C THR A 160 -38.50 8.42 14.98
N LEU A 161 -37.47 8.70 15.79
CA LEU A 161 -37.65 8.99 17.22
C LEU A 161 -38.51 10.24 17.44
N ALA A 162 -38.34 11.28 16.62
CA ALA A 162 -39.15 12.49 16.67
C ALA A 162 -40.60 12.26 16.21
N GLN A 163 -40.79 11.53 15.10
CA GLN A 163 -42.11 11.20 14.55
C GLN A 163 -42.95 10.30 15.48
N GLU A 164 -42.32 9.27 16.06
CA GLU A 164 -42.98 8.37 17.01
C GLU A 164 -43.13 8.99 18.42
N GLN A 165 -42.66 10.23 18.62
CA GLN A 165 -42.71 10.98 19.88
C GLN A 165 -42.20 10.18 21.08
N VAL A 166 -41.13 9.41 20.87
CA VAL A 166 -40.46 8.63 21.92
C VAL A 166 -39.37 9.48 22.58
N ARG A 167 -39.23 9.35 23.90
CA ARG A 167 -38.32 10.18 24.71
C ARG A 167 -36.87 9.78 24.51
N THR A 168 -36.60 8.49 24.33
CA THR A 168 -35.24 7.96 24.20
C THR A 168 -35.16 6.81 23.20
N VAL A 169 -33.95 6.53 22.70
CA VAL A 169 -33.71 5.34 21.87
C VAL A 169 -33.93 4.03 22.63
N GLY A 170 -33.81 4.02 23.96
CA GLY A 170 -34.12 2.86 24.80
C GLY A 170 -35.59 2.47 24.76
N GLU A 171 -36.46 3.45 24.91
CA GLU A 171 -37.92 3.30 24.80
C GLU A 171 -38.33 2.76 23.42
N TRP A 172 -37.78 3.33 22.35
CA TRP A 172 -38.03 2.86 20.99
C TRP A 172 -37.57 1.41 20.76
N LEU A 173 -36.39 1.05 21.25
CA LEU A 173 -35.89 -0.32 21.15
C LEU A 173 -36.75 -1.31 21.94
N TYR A 174 -37.39 -0.89 23.03
CA TYR A 174 -38.34 -1.73 23.75
C TYR A 174 -39.63 -1.94 22.96
N LYS A 175 -40.20 -0.89 22.35
CA LYS A 175 -41.34 -1.03 21.42
C LYS A 175 -41.05 -2.04 20.31
N ARG A 176 -39.87 -1.96 19.68
CA ARG A 176 -39.42 -2.94 18.68
C ARG A 176 -39.27 -4.35 19.23
N TYR A 177 -38.73 -4.48 20.45
CA TYR A 177 -38.58 -5.77 21.10
C TYR A 177 -39.94 -6.46 21.32
N CYS A 178 -40.93 -5.72 21.82
CA CYS A 178 -42.30 -6.22 22.01
C CYS A 178 -42.96 -6.59 20.67
N ALA A 179 -42.67 -5.85 19.60
CA ALA A 179 -43.12 -6.15 18.25
C ALA A 179 -42.32 -7.27 17.54
N HIS A 180 -41.44 -7.99 18.26
CA HIS A 180 -40.55 -9.03 17.71
C HIS A 180 -39.65 -8.58 16.55
N GLN A 181 -39.34 -7.29 16.48
CA GLN A 181 -38.46 -6.70 15.48
C GLN A 181 -37.00 -6.75 15.93
N THR A 182 -36.07 -6.64 14.96
CA THR A 182 -34.64 -6.56 15.29
C THR A 182 -34.34 -5.28 16.08
N VAL A 183 -33.65 -5.46 17.21
CA VAL A 183 -33.10 -4.41 18.08
C VAL A 183 -31.59 -4.25 17.91
N ARG A 184 -31.06 -4.83 16.82
CA ARG A 184 -29.65 -4.79 16.45
C ARG A 184 -29.51 -4.18 15.07
N ALA A 185 -28.52 -3.31 14.91
CA ALA A 185 -28.06 -2.87 13.61
C ALA A 185 -27.68 -4.11 12.78
N ARG A 186 -28.37 -4.30 11.66
CA ARG A 186 -28.08 -5.33 10.66
C ARG A 186 -27.88 -4.62 9.35
N TYR A 187 -26.80 -4.97 8.67
CA TYR A 187 -26.58 -4.57 7.30
C TYR A 187 -27.45 -5.46 6.40
N ARG A 188 -28.23 -4.83 5.51
CA ARG A 188 -29.11 -5.51 4.56
C ARG A 188 -28.68 -5.21 3.14
N GLU A 189 -28.88 -6.21 2.30
CA GLU A 189 -28.75 -6.11 0.85
C GLU A 189 -30.08 -6.60 0.28
N ASN A 190 -30.95 -5.66 -0.09
CA ASN A 190 -32.27 -5.96 -0.63
C ASN A 190 -32.25 -5.78 -2.14
N SER A 191 -32.57 -6.83 -2.89
CA SER A 191 -32.75 -6.73 -4.34
C SER A 191 -34.15 -6.21 -4.65
N ILE A 192 -34.25 -4.97 -5.11
CA ILE A 192 -35.49 -4.33 -5.56
C ILE A 192 -35.60 -4.54 -7.07
N ILE A 193 -36.80 -4.81 -7.57
CA ILE A 193 -37.09 -4.80 -9.01
C ILE A 193 -37.59 -3.41 -9.34
N GLY A 194 -36.83 -2.65 -10.14
CA GLY A 194 -37.22 -1.32 -10.60
C GLY A 194 -38.44 -1.39 -11.54
N SER A 195 -39.05 -0.23 -11.80
CA SER A 195 -40.23 -0.07 -12.66
C SER A 195 -40.09 -0.65 -14.08
N GLU A 196 -38.85 -0.90 -14.53
CA GLU A 196 -38.52 -1.50 -15.84
C GLU A 196 -37.96 -2.93 -15.75
N GLY A 197 -38.14 -3.64 -14.62
CA GLY A 197 -37.65 -5.01 -14.44
C GLY A 197 -36.16 -5.15 -14.09
N SER A 198 -35.45 -4.03 -13.86
CA SER A 198 -34.04 -4.03 -13.46
C SER A 198 -33.87 -4.35 -11.97
N LYS A 199 -33.11 -5.41 -11.61
CA LYS A 199 -32.76 -5.69 -10.22
C LYS A 199 -31.74 -4.66 -9.71
N LYS A 200 -32.03 -3.95 -8.63
CA LYS A 200 -31.11 -3.03 -7.95
C LYS A 200 -30.94 -3.50 -6.51
N THR A 201 -29.73 -3.86 -6.10
CA THR A 201 -29.43 -4.17 -4.70
C THR A 201 -29.19 -2.88 -3.93
N GLU A 202 -30.16 -2.52 -3.10
CA GLU A 202 -30.04 -1.45 -2.14
C GLU A 202 -29.34 -1.95 -0.87
N LYS A 203 -28.37 -1.16 -0.41
CA LYS A 203 -27.58 -1.44 0.78
C LYS A 203 -28.03 -0.47 1.87
N SER A 204 -28.42 -1.00 3.02
CA SER A 204 -28.90 -0.16 4.12
C SER A 204 -28.62 -0.80 5.47
N TYR A 205 -28.77 0.00 6.52
CA TYR A 205 -28.83 -0.48 7.89
C TYR A 205 -30.27 -0.35 8.40
N ASP A 206 -30.79 -1.43 9.00
CA ASP A 206 -32.16 -1.43 9.58
C ASP A 206 -32.34 -0.35 10.66
N LEU A 207 -31.26 -0.06 11.39
CA LEU A 207 -31.16 0.99 12.39
C LEU A 207 -29.68 1.24 12.70
N TYR A 208 -29.33 2.46 13.10
CA TYR A 208 -28.00 2.76 13.59
C TYR A 208 -28.01 3.87 14.65
N ILE A 209 -27.41 3.61 15.81
CA ILE A 209 -27.45 4.48 16.99
C ILE A 209 -26.13 5.24 17.10
N ASP A 210 -26.21 6.56 17.24
CA ASP A 210 -25.03 7.40 17.47
C ASP A 210 -24.75 7.61 18.97
N ARG A 211 -23.63 8.27 19.26
CA ARG A 211 -23.18 8.54 20.63
C ARG A 211 -24.09 9.53 21.36
N ALA A 212 -24.67 10.48 20.63
CA ALA A 212 -25.47 11.55 21.21
C ALA A 212 -26.81 11.01 21.71
N MET A 213 -27.48 10.14 20.95
CA MET A 213 -28.69 9.44 21.40
C MET A 213 -28.46 8.65 22.69
N VAL A 214 -27.27 8.06 22.84
CA VAL A 214 -26.87 7.31 24.05
C VAL A 214 -26.62 8.23 25.24
N GLU A 215 -26.06 9.42 24.99
CA GLU A 215 -25.84 10.45 26.00
C GLU A 215 -27.18 11.05 26.46
N GLU A 216 -28.04 11.42 25.53
CA GLU A 216 -29.40 11.92 25.78
C GLU A 216 -30.23 10.89 26.58
N GLU A 217 -30.18 9.61 26.20
CA GLU A 217 -30.84 8.54 26.95
C GLU A 217 -30.30 8.41 28.38
N PHE A 218 -28.97 8.46 28.56
CA PHE A 218 -28.37 8.40 29.89
C PHE A 218 -28.82 9.58 30.75
N ASP A 219 -28.75 10.80 30.21
CA ASP A 219 -29.11 12.02 30.95
C ASP A 219 -30.60 12.03 31.31
N THR A 220 -31.47 11.59 30.39
CA THR A 220 -32.92 11.51 30.63
C THR A 220 -33.26 10.48 31.70
N LEU A 221 -32.68 9.26 31.61
CA LEU A 221 -32.84 8.23 32.62
C LEU A 221 -32.30 8.70 33.98
N TRP A 222 -31.11 9.29 34.00
CA TRP A 222 -30.50 9.77 35.24
C TRP A 222 -31.35 10.85 35.90
N SER A 223 -31.78 11.85 35.12
CA SER A 223 -32.61 12.96 35.62
C SER A 223 -33.89 12.44 36.28
N LYS A 224 -34.59 11.51 35.61
CA LYS A 224 -35.82 10.92 36.16
C LYS A 224 -35.56 10.11 37.43
N GLN A 225 -34.53 9.27 37.44
CA GLN A 225 -34.22 8.45 38.60
C GLN A 225 -33.70 9.26 39.79
N ALA A 226 -32.95 10.34 39.54
CA ALA A 226 -32.49 11.26 40.58
C ALA A 226 -33.63 12.03 41.23
N GLN A 227 -34.69 12.37 40.49
CA GLN A 227 -35.91 12.96 41.07
C GLN A 227 -36.62 11.99 42.04
N LEU A 228 -36.59 10.69 41.75
CA LEU A 228 -37.29 9.66 42.53
C LEU A 228 -36.45 9.12 43.69
N ASN A 229 -35.13 9.16 43.58
CA ASN A 229 -34.21 8.67 44.60
C ASN A 229 -32.90 9.50 44.64
N PRO A 230 -32.93 10.75 45.15
CA PRO A 230 -31.78 11.64 45.12
C PRO A 230 -30.61 11.18 46.01
N ALA A 231 -30.88 10.36 47.05
CA ALA A 231 -29.85 9.85 47.95
C ALA A 231 -28.86 8.90 47.26
N LEU A 232 -29.36 8.07 46.33
CA LEU A 232 -28.53 7.13 45.58
C LEU A 232 -27.95 7.75 44.30
N PHE A 233 -28.71 8.60 43.61
CA PHE A 233 -28.35 9.17 42.31
C PHE A 233 -27.60 10.51 42.45
N THR A 234 -26.40 10.45 43.04
CA THR A 234 -25.56 11.63 43.29
C THR A 234 -24.85 12.17 42.03
N GLU A 235 -24.48 13.45 42.02
CA GLU A 235 -23.74 14.05 40.89
C GLU A 235 -22.39 13.37 40.65
N GLN A 236 -21.71 12.94 41.71
CA GLN A 236 -20.45 12.20 41.59
C GLN A 236 -20.65 10.88 40.84
N ALA A 237 -21.69 10.11 41.22
CA ALA A 237 -22.05 8.88 40.53
C ALA A 237 -22.42 9.14 39.06
N ARG A 238 -23.18 10.21 38.78
CA ARG A 238 -23.52 10.64 37.41
C ARG A 238 -22.27 10.86 36.58
N SER A 239 -21.35 11.69 37.07
CA SER A 239 -20.14 12.09 36.36
C SER A 239 -19.25 10.88 36.05
N ASP A 240 -19.02 10.01 37.04
CA ASP A 240 -18.17 8.83 36.88
C ASP A 240 -18.75 7.82 35.88
N LEU A 241 -20.05 7.54 35.98
CA LEU A 241 -20.76 6.62 35.10
C LEU A 241 -20.85 7.16 33.67
N LYS A 242 -21.18 8.45 33.51
CA LYS A 242 -21.23 9.12 32.21
C LYS A 242 -19.85 9.14 31.54
N TYR A 243 -18.80 9.45 32.29
CA TYR A 243 -17.43 9.39 31.80
C TYR A 243 -17.07 7.97 31.34
N CYS A 244 -17.34 6.95 32.15
CA CYS A 244 -17.07 5.55 31.79
C CYS A 244 -17.83 5.10 30.53
N LEU A 245 -19.07 5.59 30.36
CA LEU A 245 -19.89 5.30 29.20
C LEU A 245 -19.34 5.96 27.91
N LEU A 246 -19.09 7.27 27.95
CA LEU A 246 -18.85 8.09 26.76
C LEU A 246 -17.38 8.19 26.37
N TYR A 247 -16.44 7.98 27.31
CA TYR A 247 -15.02 8.15 27.05
C TYR A 247 -14.51 7.32 25.86
N GLN A 248 -13.78 7.99 24.97
CA GLN A 248 -13.06 7.38 23.86
C GLN A 248 -11.70 8.03 23.74
N ARG A 249 -10.64 7.22 23.59
CA ARG A 249 -9.30 7.73 23.33
C ARG A 249 -9.30 8.54 22.03
N PRO A 250 -8.58 9.66 21.96
CA PRO A 250 -8.44 10.43 20.72
C PRO A 250 -7.86 9.55 19.62
N LEU A 251 -8.21 9.86 18.37
CA LEU A 251 -7.60 9.20 17.22
C LEU A 251 -6.11 9.54 17.18
N LYS A 252 -5.30 8.64 16.61
CA LYS A 252 -3.88 8.94 16.42
C LYS A 252 -3.78 9.86 15.18
N PRO A 253 -3.22 11.08 15.30
CA PRO A 253 -3.12 11.97 14.17
C PRO A 253 -2.20 11.38 13.09
N VAL A 254 -2.55 11.60 11.83
CA VAL A 254 -1.70 11.24 10.69
C VAL A 254 -0.75 12.39 10.45
N ARG A 255 0.53 12.19 10.82
CA ARG A 255 1.56 13.21 10.62
C ARG A 255 1.93 13.33 9.13
N PRO A 256 1.98 14.54 8.56
CA PRO A 256 2.47 14.79 7.21
C PRO A 256 3.94 14.39 7.02
N GLY A 257 4.39 14.33 5.77
CA GLY A 257 5.81 14.18 5.45
C GLY A 257 6.63 15.43 5.82
N ARG A 258 7.96 15.34 5.73
CA ARG A 258 8.88 16.42 6.09
C ARG A 258 9.14 17.40 4.95
N CYS A 259 9.33 18.67 5.28
CA CYS A 259 9.66 19.71 4.32
C CYS A 259 10.99 19.42 3.60
N VAL A 260 11.07 19.83 2.33
CA VAL A 260 12.28 19.67 1.50
C VAL A 260 13.49 20.41 2.06
N PHE A 261 13.30 21.64 2.55
CA PHE A 261 14.40 22.49 3.03
C PHE A 261 14.58 22.51 4.55
N LEU A 262 13.51 22.21 5.29
CA LEU A 262 13.51 22.19 6.75
C LEU A 262 13.03 20.82 7.24
N PRO A 263 13.90 19.78 7.26
CA PRO A 263 13.49 18.40 7.51
C PRO A 263 12.80 18.15 8.86
N ASP A 264 13.02 19.03 9.84
CA ASP A 264 12.36 18.96 11.15
C ASP A 264 10.90 19.42 11.11
N GLU A 265 10.55 20.21 10.10
CA GLU A 265 9.21 20.77 9.90
C GLU A 265 8.31 19.85 9.08
N GLU A 266 7.02 19.84 9.41
CA GLU A 266 6.00 19.12 8.62
C GLU A 266 5.60 19.93 7.38
N ARG A 267 5.25 19.22 6.30
CA ARG A 267 4.72 19.84 5.09
C ARG A 267 3.40 20.56 5.37
N ALA A 268 3.22 21.70 4.73
CA ALA A 268 2.02 22.50 4.81
C ALA A 268 0.86 21.84 4.04
N PRO A 269 -0.39 21.89 4.54
CA PRO A 269 -1.57 21.43 3.81
C PRO A 269 -1.66 22.08 2.43
N LEU A 270 -2.05 21.31 1.41
CA LEU A 270 -2.23 21.83 0.06
C LEU A 270 -3.31 22.93 0.02
N ALA A 271 -4.29 22.85 0.91
CA ALA A 271 -5.35 23.83 1.06
C ALA A 271 -4.86 25.23 1.50
N LEU A 272 -3.67 25.39 2.10
CA LEU A 272 -3.26 26.70 2.57
C LEU A 272 -3.19 27.73 1.43
N PRO A 273 -3.78 28.93 1.60
CA PRO A 273 -3.66 30.03 0.65
C PRO A 273 -2.21 30.34 0.27
N SER A 274 -1.27 30.35 1.22
CA SER A 274 0.17 30.53 0.93
C SER A 274 0.74 29.42 0.03
N GLN A 275 0.30 28.17 0.22
CA GLN A 275 0.72 27.03 -0.59
C GLN A 275 0.14 27.10 -2.01
N GLN A 276 -1.09 27.62 -2.16
CA GLN A 276 -1.69 27.90 -3.47
C GLN A 276 -0.97 29.06 -4.18
N ARG A 277 -0.69 30.16 -3.46
CA ARG A 277 0.10 31.31 -3.95
C ARG A 277 1.47 30.91 -4.42
N PHE A 278 2.18 30.12 -3.64
CA PHE A 278 3.48 29.59 -4.02
C PHE A 278 3.45 28.85 -5.37
N ARG A 279 2.42 28.02 -5.63
CA ARG A 279 2.22 27.41 -6.95
C ARG A 279 1.96 28.46 -8.03
N ILE A 280 1.05 29.40 -7.76
CA ILE A 280 0.69 30.46 -8.69
C ILE A 280 1.93 31.25 -9.11
N TYR A 281 2.71 31.79 -8.16
CA TYR A 281 3.92 32.56 -8.47
C TYR A 281 4.94 31.76 -9.26
N GLN A 282 5.14 30.48 -8.97
CA GLN A 282 6.02 29.64 -9.79
C GLN A 282 5.54 29.52 -11.24
N GLU A 283 4.24 29.34 -11.44
CA GLU A 283 3.67 29.22 -12.78
C GLU A 283 3.71 30.56 -13.53
N VAL A 284 3.31 31.66 -12.88
CA VAL A 284 3.29 32.97 -13.54
C VAL A 284 4.70 33.49 -13.81
N ASN A 285 5.66 33.32 -12.89
CA ASN A 285 7.05 33.77 -13.11
C ASN A 285 7.77 32.95 -14.21
N HIS A 286 7.30 31.72 -14.51
CA HIS A 286 7.77 30.92 -15.64
C HIS A 286 6.98 31.14 -16.94
N LEU A 287 5.88 31.92 -16.91
CA LEU A 287 5.09 32.18 -18.10
C LEU A 287 5.88 33.05 -19.08
N ARG A 288 5.93 32.62 -20.33
CA ARG A 288 6.51 33.35 -21.47
C ARG A 288 5.49 33.45 -22.59
N VAL A 289 5.45 34.60 -23.23
CA VAL A 289 4.77 34.78 -24.52
C VAL A 289 5.67 34.19 -25.61
N LEU A 290 5.09 33.39 -26.50
CA LEU A 290 5.84 32.85 -27.64
C LEU A 290 5.80 33.85 -28.80
N GLU A 291 6.98 34.18 -29.32
CA GLU A 291 7.18 35.04 -30.48
C GLU A 291 7.09 34.25 -31.80
N GLU A 292 7.25 34.94 -32.94
CA GLU A 292 7.29 34.30 -34.26
C GLU A 292 8.32 33.15 -34.29
N GLY A 293 7.89 31.99 -34.78
CA GLY A 293 8.71 30.78 -34.77
C GLY A 293 8.74 30.00 -33.44
N LEU A 294 7.82 30.28 -32.51
CA LEU A 294 7.67 29.59 -31.21
C LEU A 294 8.88 29.76 -30.27
N ARG A 295 9.61 30.87 -30.40
CA ARG A 295 10.68 31.22 -29.47
C ARG A 295 10.09 31.79 -28.20
N GLU A 296 10.62 31.40 -27.05
CA GLU A 296 10.21 31.98 -25.77
C GLU A 296 10.71 33.43 -25.71
N GLY A 297 9.77 34.38 -25.58
CA GLY A 297 10.10 35.79 -25.36
C GLY A 297 10.55 36.06 -23.91
N GLU A 298 10.63 37.33 -23.55
CA GLU A 298 11.05 37.76 -22.21
C GLU A 298 10.04 37.38 -21.10
N PRO A 299 10.49 37.31 -19.83
CA PRO A 299 9.59 37.20 -18.68
C PRO A 299 8.56 38.33 -18.65
N LEU A 300 7.39 38.07 -18.06
CA LEU A 300 6.39 39.11 -17.86
C LEU A 300 6.97 40.27 -17.02
N ALA A 301 6.68 41.50 -17.41
CA ALA A 301 6.95 42.67 -16.57
C ALA A 301 6.20 42.54 -15.22
N ARG A 302 6.81 43.03 -14.14
CA ARG A 302 6.29 42.89 -12.77
C ARG A 302 4.83 43.33 -12.62
N ALA A 303 4.45 44.48 -13.17
CA ALA A 303 3.08 44.97 -13.10
C ALA A 303 2.06 44.02 -13.77
N ARG A 304 2.41 43.46 -14.94
CA ARG A 304 1.59 42.46 -15.64
C ARG A 304 1.51 41.14 -14.86
N ARG A 305 2.64 40.70 -14.30
CA ARG A 305 2.71 39.51 -13.43
C ARG A 305 1.78 39.68 -12.22
N ASP A 306 1.87 40.81 -11.51
CA ASP A 306 1.09 41.09 -10.30
C ASP A 306 -0.42 41.14 -10.61
N ALA A 307 -0.82 41.78 -11.72
CA ALA A 307 -2.22 41.79 -12.16
C ALA A 307 -2.76 40.37 -12.44
N LEU A 308 -1.96 39.51 -13.09
CA LEU A 308 -2.33 38.12 -13.34
C LEU A 308 -2.43 37.29 -12.06
N VAL A 309 -1.53 37.50 -11.09
CA VAL A 309 -1.63 36.83 -9.79
C VAL A 309 -2.90 37.25 -9.04
N GLN A 310 -3.23 38.55 -9.02
CA GLN A 310 -4.46 39.04 -8.38
C GLN A 310 -5.72 38.43 -9.02
N ALA A 311 -5.76 38.31 -10.35
CA ALA A 311 -6.86 37.63 -11.03
C ALA A 311 -6.93 36.13 -10.68
N LEU A 312 -5.78 35.48 -10.50
CA LEU A 312 -5.68 34.07 -10.11
C LEU A 312 -6.10 33.81 -8.65
N GLU A 313 -6.06 34.81 -7.76
CA GLU A 313 -6.62 34.67 -6.41
C GLU A 313 -8.14 34.45 -6.42
N ARG A 314 -8.83 34.98 -7.45
CA ARG A 314 -10.30 34.95 -7.56
C ARG A 314 -10.82 33.90 -8.55
N GLY A 315 -10.00 33.40 -9.48
CA GLY A 315 -10.43 32.39 -10.45
C GLY A 315 -9.34 31.91 -11.40
N ASN A 316 -9.60 30.83 -12.14
CA ASN A 316 -8.69 30.34 -13.18
C ASN A 316 -8.60 31.33 -14.34
N GLN A 317 -7.45 31.38 -15.02
CA GLN A 317 -7.24 32.27 -16.17
C GLN A 317 -6.85 31.46 -17.41
N SER A 318 -7.68 31.52 -18.46
CA SER A 318 -7.44 30.78 -19.70
C SER A 318 -6.30 31.38 -20.51
N PHE A 319 -5.48 30.54 -21.14
CA PHE A 319 -4.44 31.01 -22.06
C PHE A 319 -5.04 31.63 -23.33
N ALA A 320 -6.22 31.15 -23.75
CA ALA A 320 -6.84 31.57 -24.99
C ALA A 320 -7.49 32.97 -24.92
N SER A 321 -8.05 33.35 -23.77
CA SER A 321 -8.84 34.59 -23.66
C SER A 321 -8.62 35.36 -22.35
N GLY A 322 -8.53 34.68 -21.21
CA GLY A 322 -8.41 35.31 -19.90
C GLY A 322 -7.10 36.07 -19.74
N ILE A 323 -5.97 35.38 -19.95
CA ILE A 323 -4.63 35.97 -19.83
C ILE A 323 -4.41 37.06 -20.90
N PRO A 324 -4.70 36.84 -22.20
CA PRO A 324 -4.54 37.90 -23.19
C PRO A 324 -5.34 39.16 -22.88
N LYS A 325 -6.62 39.00 -22.50
CA LYS A 325 -7.48 40.14 -22.13
C LYS A 325 -6.93 40.90 -20.93
N LEU A 326 -6.49 40.20 -19.88
CA LEU A 326 -5.98 40.81 -18.67
C LEU A 326 -4.66 41.56 -18.89
N LEU A 327 -3.80 41.02 -19.76
CA LEU A 327 -2.47 41.57 -20.03
C LEU A 327 -2.42 42.55 -21.21
N GLY A 328 -3.55 42.78 -21.89
CA GLY A 328 -3.63 43.62 -23.09
C GLY A 328 -2.86 43.04 -24.28
N LEU A 329 -2.84 41.71 -24.42
CA LEU A 329 -2.14 41.01 -25.50
C LEU A 329 -3.09 40.69 -26.67
N PRO A 330 -2.60 40.63 -27.92
CA PRO A 330 -3.41 40.31 -29.09
C PRO A 330 -4.10 38.94 -29.00
N GLY A 331 -5.28 38.84 -29.62
CA GLY A 331 -5.99 37.57 -29.80
C GLY A 331 -5.13 36.57 -30.59
N GLY A 332 -4.99 35.35 -30.08
CA GLY A 332 -4.14 34.31 -30.68
C GLY A 332 -2.73 34.21 -30.11
N THR A 333 -2.38 35.02 -29.11
CA THR A 333 -1.10 34.92 -28.38
C THR A 333 -0.90 33.51 -27.82
N GLN A 334 0.29 32.94 -28.05
CA GLN A 334 0.67 31.63 -27.54
C GLN A 334 1.59 31.76 -26.32
N PHE A 335 1.55 30.76 -25.44
CA PHE A 335 2.31 30.75 -24.19
C PHE A 335 3.08 29.43 -24.03
N ASN A 336 4.30 29.48 -23.48
CA ASN A 336 5.14 28.30 -23.28
C ASN A 336 4.52 27.23 -22.35
N LEU A 337 3.65 27.65 -21.43
CA LEU A 337 2.96 26.78 -20.49
C LEU A 337 1.65 26.19 -21.02
N ALA A 338 1.16 26.68 -22.17
CA ALA A 338 -0.08 26.23 -22.76
C ALA A 338 0.14 24.95 -23.58
N ASP A 339 -0.73 23.96 -23.40
CA ASP A 339 -0.77 22.77 -24.25
C ASP A 339 -2.21 22.24 -24.39
N VAL A 340 -2.40 21.15 -25.13
CA VAL A 340 -3.72 20.56 -25.40
C VAL A 340 -4.48 20.21 -24.11
N LYS A 341 -3.76 19.88 -23.02
CA LYS A 341 -4.29 19.51 -21.71
C LYS A 341 -4.30 20.69 -20.74
N ARG A 342 -3.38 21.64 -20.88
CA ARG A 342 -3.22 22.81 -20.03
C ARG A 342 -3.73 24.06 -20.76
N LYS A 343 -5.04 24.27 -20.65
CA LYS A 343 -5.75 25.40 -21.29
C LYS A 343 -5.86 26.66 -20.44
N GLU A 344 -5.50 26.56 -19.16
CA GLU A 344 -5.58 27.65 -18.20
C GLU A 344 -4.51 27.52 -17.12
N LEU A 345 -4.21 28.64 -16.48
CA LEU A 345 -3.56 28.69 -15.18
C LEU A 345 -4.61 28.51 -14.10
N LYS A 346 -4.35 27.59 -13.17
CA LYS A 346 -5.26 27.34 -12.04
C LYS A 346 -5.11 28.45 -11.01
N GLY A 347 -6.24 29.00 -10.57
CA GLY A 347 -6.31 29.98 -9.51
C GLY A 347 -6.17 29.37 -8.12
N ASN A 348 -6.31 30.22 -7.10
CA ASN A 348 -6.28 29.82 -5.71
C ASN A 348 -7.57 29.08 -5.35
N ALA A 349 -7.53 27.75 -5.47
CA ALA A 349 -8.72 26.90 -5.30
C ALA A 349 -9.38 27.06 -3.92
N THR A 350 -8.58 27.36 -2.88
CA THR A 350 -9.10 27.62 -1.54
C THR A 350 -9.83 28.95 -1.49
N SER A 351 -9.22 30.02 -2.01
CA SER A 351 -9.86 31.34 -2.07
C SER A 351 -11.14 31.34 -2.91
N MET A 352 -11.15 30.61 -4.04
CA MET A 352 -12.34 30.45 -4.87
C MET A 352 -13.49 29.74 -4.15
N VAL A 353 -13.18 28.82 -3.23
CA VAL A 353 -14.20 28.14 -2.44
C VAL A 353 -14.66 29.05 -1.31
N LEU A 354 -13.75 29.54 -0.46
CA LEU A 354 -14.08 30.31 0.75
C LEU A 354 -14.62 31.72 0.45
N GLY A 355 -14.27 32.29 -0.70
CA GLY A 355 -14.81 33.56 -1.18
C GLY A 355 -16.24 33.50 -1.73
N LYS A 356 -16.92 32.33 -1.71
CA LYS A 356 -18.33 32.25 -2.12
C LYS A 356 -19.24 32.93 -1.09
N PRO A 357 -20.37 33.55 -1.51
CA PRO A 357 -21.28 34.26 -0.59
C PRO A 357 -21.82 33.43 0.57
N ARG A 358 -22.01 32.12 0.36
CA ARG A 358 -22.46 31.18 1.42
C ARG A 358 -21.42 30.93 2.52
N TYR A 359 -20.18 31.37 2.34
CA TYR A 359 -19.08 31.22 3.28
C TYR A 359 -18.63 32.61 3.77
N PHE A 360 -17.46 33.10 3.34
CA PHE A 360 -16.96 34.42 3.72
C PHE A 360 -17.30 35.52 2.71
N GLY A 361 -17.62 35.19 1.45
CA GLY A 361 -17.85 36.20 0.41
C GLY A 361 -16.62 37.10 0.17
N GLU A 362 -16.85 38.38 -0.12
CA GLU A 362 -15.77 39.37 -0.31
C GLU A 362 -14.90 39.57 0.95
N ALA A 363 -15.42 39.34 2.16
CA ALA A 363 -14.65 39.47 3.39
C ALA A 363 -13.40 38.58 3.39
N TRP A 364 -13.45 37.43 2.71
CA TRP A 364 -12.29 36.54 2.57
C TRP A 364 -11.05 37.24 2.02
N PHE A 365 -11.22 38.12 1.03
CA PHE A 365 -10.12 38.78 0.35
C PHE A 365 -9.58 40.00 1.10
N HIS A 366 -10.26 40.43 2.16
CA HIS A 366 -9.82 41.50 3.05
C HIS A 366 -9.00 40.99 4.24
N PHE A 367 -9.10 39.70 4.57
CA PHE A 367 -8.19 39.07 5.52
C PHE A 367 -6.76 39.09 4.99
N ASP A 368 -5.81 39.40 5.86
CA ASP A 368 -4.40 39.31 5.50
C ASP A 368 -3.98 37.84 5.25
N ALA A 369 -2.82 37.66 4.63
CA ALA A 369 -2.34 36.34 4.23
C ALA A 369 -2.14 35.39 5.43
N GLN A 370 -1.76 35.92 6.60
CA GLN A 370 -1.53 35.12 7.81
C GLN A 370 -2.86 34.64 8.41
N GLN A 371 -3.86 35.52 8.47
CA GLN A 371 -5.20 35.19 8.95
C GLN A 371 -5.87 34.17 8.04
N GLN A 372 -5.76 34.33 6.71
CA GLN A 372 -6.27 33.35 5.75
C GLN A 372 -5.65 31.95 5.95
N ASP A 373 -4.32 31.88 6.14
CA ASP A 373 -3.62 30.63 6.43
C ASP A 373 -4.04 30.04 7.79
N GLN A 374 -4.23 30.87 8.81
CA GLN A 374 -4.67 30.42 10.15
C GLN A 374 -6.07 29.81 10.12
N ILE A 375 -7.03 30.46 9.45
CA ILE A 375 -8.39 29.93 9.25
C ILE A 375 -8.32 28.56 8.58
N VAL A 376 -7.58 28.46 7.48
CA VAL A 376 -7.49 27.21 6.71
C VAL A 376 -6.74 26.13 7.47
N MET A 377 -5.69 26.48 8.21
CA MET A 377 -5.00 25.55 9.09
C MET A 377 -5.96 24.98 10.12
N GLN A 378 -6.78 25.82 10.78
CA GLN A 378 -7.77 25.37 11.75
C GLN A 378 -8.84 24.46 11.12
N LEU A 379 -9.31 24.80 9.92
CA LEU A 379 -10.19 23.92 9.13
C LEU A 379 -9.53 22.57 8.83
N CYS A 380 -8.22 22.54 8.60
CA CYS A 380 -7.44 21.34 8.32
C CYS A 380 -7.08 20.50 9.56
N THR A 381 -6.91 21.09 10.75
CA THR A 381 -6.38 20.40 11.94
C THR A 381 -7.43 20.09 13.01
N GLU A 382 -8.46 20.93 13.19
CA GLU A 382 -9.45 20.74 14.26
C GLU A 382 -10.39 19.56 13.97
N GLU A 383 -10.42 18.58 14.87
CA GLU A 383 -11.22 17.35 14.74
C GLU A 383 -12.64 17.52 15.32
N ASN A 384 -12.80 18.42 16.30
CA ASN A 384 -14.07 18.70 16.96
C ASN A 384 -14.81 19.83 16.25
N GLU A 385 -15.91 19.49 15.61
CA GLU A 385 -16.75 20.43 14.88
C GLU A 385 -17.28 21.58 15.75
N SER A 386 -17.73 21.30 16.97
CA SER A 386 -18.24 22.35 17.88
C SER A 386 -17.15 23.33 18.31
N VAL A 387 -15.93 22.84 18.54
CA VAL A 387 -14.77 23.69 18.87
C VAL A 387 -14.39 24.56 17.68
N LEU A 388 -14.38 23.98 16.47
CA LEU A 388 -14.12 24.73 15.24
C LEU A 388 -15.14 25.83 15.01
N ILE A 389 -16.44 25.53 15.14
CA ILE A 389 -17.53 26.50 14.91
C ILE A 389 -17.38 27.69 15.84
N ARG A 390 -17.15 27.43 17.14
CA ARG A 390 -16.91 28.48 18.12
C ARG A 390 -15.71 29.34 17.75
N TRP A 391 -14.59 28.70 17.41
CA TRP A 391 -13.37 29.40 17.01
C TRP A 391 -13.60 30.28 15.77
N LEU A 392 -14.32 29.77 14.76
CA LEU A 392 -14.65 30.54 13.56
C LEU A 392 -15.48 31.78 13.89
N MET A 393 -16.52 31.66 14.73
CA MET A 393 -17.33 32.79 15.14
C MET A 393 -16.50 33.86 15.87
N GLU A 394 -15.67 33.44 16.83
CA GLU A 394 -14.82 34.32 17.64
C GLU A 394 -13.73 35.03 16.83
N ASN A 395 -13.16 34.36 15.82
CA ASN A 395 -11.97 34.85 15.09
C ASN A 395 -12.29 35.47 13.71
N THR A 396 -13.54 35.35 13.24
CA THR A 396 -13.93 35.84 11.91
C THR A 396 -15.26 36.60 11.86
N ALA A 397 -15.90 36.82 13.02
CA ALA A 397 -17.16 37.57 13.16
C ALA A 397 -18.31 37.11 12.24
N ILE A 398 -18.37 35.81 11.95
CA ILE A 398 -19.44 35.19 11.14
C ILE A 398 -20.57 34.62 12.02
N THR A 399 -21.75 34.45 11.43
CA THR A 399 -22.89 33.81 12.09
C THR A 399 -22.65 32.30 12.28
N GLN A 400 -23.36 31.70 13.24
CA GLN A 400 -23.29 30.26 13.50
C GLN A 400 -23.67 29.42 12.28
N GLU A 401 -24.67 29.85 11.50
CA GLU A 401 -25.09 29.17 10.26
C GLU A 401 -23.97 29.12 9.23
N ARG A 402 -23.27 30.24 9.01
CA ARG A 402 -22.10 30.29 8.11
C ARG A 402 -20.93 29.47 8.66
N ALA A 403 -20.69 29.51 9.98
CA ALA A 403 -19.65 28.73 10.62
C ALA A 403 -19.89 27.21 10.44
N LEU A 404 -21.14 26.74 10.55
CA LEU A 404 -21.54 25.36 10.25
C LEU A 404 -21.26 25.01 8.79
N ALA A 405 -21.68 25.86 7.85
CA ALA A 405 -21.44 25.63 6.42
C ALA A 405 -19.94 25.59 6.08
N ILE A 406 -19.13 26.45 6.71
CA ILE A 406 -17.68 26.49 6.53
C ILE A 406 -17.01 25.28 7.17
N ALA A 407 -17.48 24.80 8.33
CA ALA A 407 -16.90 23.64 8.99
C ALA A 407 -16.96 22.36 8.13
N ASP A 408 -17.99 22.23 7.27
CA ASP A 408 -18.18 21.10 6.35
C ASP A 408 -17.61 21.34 4.94
N VAL A 409 -16.89 22.45 4.72
CA VAL A 409 -16.38 22.79 3.39
C VAL A 409 -15.30 21.81 2.91
N ARG A 410 -15.36 21.46 1.61
CA ARG A 410 -14.32 20.65 0.95
C ARG A 410 -13.25 21.56 0.35
N LEU A 411 -12.04 21.46 0.90
CA LEU A 411 -10.84 22.15 0.41
C LEU A 411 -9.89 21.19 -0.31
N PRO A 412 -8.88 21.69 -1.05
CA PRO A 412 -7.88 20.84 -1.69
C PRO A 412 -7.19 19.88 -0.71
N ASP A 413 -7.31 18.58 -0.96
CA ASP A 413 -6.71 17.54 -0.14
C ASP A 413 -5.21 17.36 -0.44
N GLY A 414 -4.44 17.00 0.60
CA GLY A 414 -3.02 16.66 0.49
C GLY A 414 -2.09 17.70 1.11
N TYR A 415 -0.81 17.62 0.77
CA TYR A 415 0.25 18.47 1.33
C TYR A 415 1.20 18.89 0.22
N GLY A 416 1.70 20.13 0.32
CA GLY A 416 2.78 20.62 -0.53
C GLY A 416 4.13 19.97 -0.22
N SER A 417 5.18 20.32 -0.96
CA SER A 417 6.56 19.87 -0.68
C SER A 417 7.23 20.65 0.46
N LEU A 418 6.74 21.85 0.78
CA LEU A 418 7.32 22.78 1.74
C LEU A 418 6.50 22.85 3.03
N SER A 419 7.13 23.25 4.14
CA SER A 419 6.42 23.61 5.38
C SER A 419 5.92 25.05 5.31
N ALA A 420 4.98 25.42 6.19
CA ALA A 420 4.55 26.81 6.34
C ALA A 420 5.73 27.76 6.61
N LYS A 421 6.72 27.32 7.42
CA LYS A 421 7.93 28.11 7.70
C LYS A 421 8.81 28.32 6.46
N ALA A 422 8.96 27.30 5.61
CA ALA A 422 9.73 27.43 4.38
C ALA A 422 8.99 28.32 3.36
N LEU A 423 7.66 28.20 3.27
CA LEU A 423 6.82 29.08 2.44
C LEU A 423 6.95 30.53 2.85
N ALA A 424 6.92 30.83 4.16
CA ALA A 424 7.06 32.19 4.69
C ALA A 424 8.39 32.87 4.31
N ARG A 425 9.44 32.10 3.99
CA ARG A 425 10.73 32.64 3.51
C ARG A 425 10.80 32.76 2.00
N ILE A 426 10.24 31.79 1.26
CA ILE A 426 10.39 31.72 -0.20
C ILE A 426 9.34 32.53 -0.94
N LEU A 427 8.11 32.59 -0.42
CA LEU A 427 7.01 33.29 -1.08
C LEU A 427 7.29 34.80 -1.23
N PRO A 428 7.79 35.52 -0.20
CA PRO A 428 8.16 36.93 -0.35
C PRO A 428 9.24 37.16 -1.42
N GLU A 429 10.21 36.24 -1.56
CA GLU A 429 11.23 36.33 -2.60
C GLU A 429 10.65 36.13 -4.01
N LEU A 430 9.72 35.18 -4.17
CA LEU A 430 8.98 35.00 -5.43
C LEU A 430 8.10 36.21 -5.78
N GLU A 431 7.58 36.91 -4.77
CA GLU A 431 6.77 38.12 -4.90
C GLU A 431 7.63 39.35 -5.24
N ARG A 432 8.85 39.45 -4.71
CA ARG A 432 9.71 40.62 -4.88
C ARG A 432 10.07 40.89 -6.34
N GLU A 433 10.42 39.83 -7.08
CA GLU A 433 10.92 39.90 -8.45
C GLU A 433 10.25 38.86 -9.35
N VAL A 434 10.24 39.08 -10.66
CA VAL A 434 9.81 38.07 -11.63
C VAL A 434 10.95 37.09 -11.84
N GLN A 435 11.11 36.18 -10.88
CA GLN A 435 12.21 35.22 -10.83
C GLN A 435 11.75 33.78 -10.68
N THR A 436 12.62 32.87 -11.07
CA THR A 436 12.40 31.42 -11.00
C THR A 436 12.55 30.92 -9.55
N TYR A 437 11.92 29.77 -9.26
CA TYR A 437 11.94 29.17 -7.92
C TYR A 437 13.36 28.91 -7.38
N ASP A 438 14.29 28.52 -8.23
CA ASP A 438 15.67 28.24 -7.82
C ASP A 438 16.44 29.50 -7.37
N LYS A 439 16.10 30.67 -7.94
CA LYS A 439 16.65 31.97 -7.53
C LYS A 439 16.00 32.45 -6.24
N ALA A 440 14.68 32.37 -6.14
CA ALA A 440 13.94 32.72 -4.93
C ALA A 440 14.33 31.83 -3.73
N ALA A 441 14.54 30.53 -3.95
CA ALA A 441 15.03 29.62 -2.92
C ALA A 441 16.42 30.04 -2.43
N ARG A 442 17.34 30.39 -3.35
CA ARG A 442 18.69 30.88 -3.00
C ARG A 442 18.63 32.18 -2.21
N ALA A 443 17.81 33.13 -2.63
CA ALA A 443 17.59 34.39 -1.91
C ALA A 443 17.01 34.15 -0.50
N ALA A 444 16.14 33.15 -0.35
CA ALA A 444 15.58 32.72 0.94
C ALA A 444 16.57 31.91 1.82
N GLY A 445 17.84 31.77 1.41
CA GLY A 445 18.87 31.04 2.15
C GLY A 445 18.85 29.52 1.94
N PHE A 446 18.20 29.02 0.89
CA PHE A 446 18.10 27.59 0.58
C PHE A 446 18.80 27.22 -0.73
N HIS A 447 19.42 26.04 -0.77
CA HIS A 447 19.96 25.49 -2.01
C HIS A 447 18.98 24.49 -2.63
N HIS A 448 18.34 24.86 -3.73
CA HIS A 448 17.27 24.06 -4.38
C HIS A 448 17.68 22.63 -4.79
N SER A 449 18.99 22.38 -5.00
CA SER A 449 19.54 21.09 -5.43
C SER A 449 20.45 20.38 -4.42
N ARG A 450 20.90 21.06 -3.35
CA ARG A 450 21.75 20.47 -2.30
C ARG A 450 20.93 20.37 -1.02
N LEU A 451 20.32 19.21 -0.83
CA LEU A 451 19.30 18.99 0.20
C LEU A 451 19.85 18.27 1.45
N GLY A 452 21.16 18.07 1.53
CA GLY A 452 21.86 17.52 2.70
C GLY A 452 23.20 18.23 2.91
N GLY A 453 23.60 18.38 4.18
CA GLY A 453 24.91 18.92 4.55
C GLY A 453 26.03 17.92 4.21
N ASN A 454 27.14 18.42 3.71
CA ASN A 454 28.38 17.67 3.50
C ASN A 454 29.31 17.95 4.69
N GLU A 455 28.91 17.49 5.87
CA GLU A 455 29.57 17.79 7.14
C GLU A 455 30.37 16.59 7.65
N ALA A 456 31.47 16.84 8.34
CA ALA A 456 32.26 15.81 8.99
C ALA A 456 31.49 15.20 10.18
N ILE A 457 31.30 13.89 10.17
CA ILE A 457 30.73 13.13 11.28
C ILE A 457 31.82 12.20 11.86
N PRO A 458 32.36 12.52 13.06
CA PRO A 458 33.43 11.73 13.68
C PRO A 458 33.13 10.23 13.72
N GLY A 459 34.11 9.42 13.30
CA GLY A 459 34.03 7.96 13.27
C GLY A 459 33.08 7.36 12.21
N ARG A 460 32.39 8.18 11.42
CA ARG A 460 31.42 7.72 10.40
C ARG A 460 31.77 8.15 9.00
N THR A 461 32.37 9.33 8.84
CA THR A 461 32.80 9.87 7.56
C THR A 461 34.29 10.14 7.53
N PHE A 462 34.87 10.19 6.33
CA PHE A 462 36.24 10.64 6.09
C PHE A 462 36.27 11.62 4.90
N ALA A 463 37.29 12.47 4.86
CA ALA A 463 37.50 13.41 3.76
C ALA A 463 37.89 12.66 2.48
N TRP A 464 37.29 13.05 1.37
CA TRP A 464 37.54 12.52 0.04
C TRP A 464 37.58 13.68 -0.94
N GLU A 465 38.71 13.84 -1.60
CA GLU A 465 38.91 14.87 -2.61
C GLU A 465 38.56 14.33 -3.99
N ARG A 466 37.89 15.15 -4.78
CA ARG A 466 37.63 14.86 -6.18
C ARG A 466 37.86 16.09 -7.03
N VAL A 467 38.66 15.91 -8.08
CA VAL A 467 38.85 16.91 -9.12
C VAL A 467 37.62 16.91 -10.04
N GLU A 468 36.96 18.06 -10.16
CA GLU A 468 35.90 18.28 -11.14
C GLU A 468 36.53 18.29 -12.55
N PRO A 469 36.24 17.32 -13.43
CA PRO A 469 36.94 17.21 -14.71
C PRO A 469 36.75 18.42 -15.62
N SER A 470 35.64 19.15 -15.46
CA SER A 470 35.29 20.29 -16.31
C SER A 470 35.95 21.61 -15.89
N THR A 471 36.25 21.78 -14.59
CA THR A 471 36.80 23.04 -14.04
C THR A 471 38.19 22.88 -13.44
N GLY A 472 38.64 21.65 -13.18
CA GLY A 472 39.86 21.35 -12.43
C GLY A 472 39.73 21.60 -10.92
N GLU A 473 38.56 22.02 -10.43
CA GLU A 473 38.33 22.37 -9.03
C GLU A 473 38.38 21.12 -8.12
N ILE A 474 39.17 21.19 -7.05
CA ILE A 474 39.22 20.13 -6.03
C ILE A 474 38.06 20.33 -5.06
N ASN A 475 37.07 19.46 -5.15
CA ASN A 475 35.95 19.43 -4.23
C ASN A 475 36.22 18.42 -3.10
N THR A 476 36.13 18.86 -1.85
CA THR A 476 36.25 17.99 -0.67
C THR A 476 34.87 17.51 -0.21
N PHE A 477 34.72 16.19 -0.08
CA PHE A 477 33.51 15.52 0.40
C PHE A 477 33.78 14.74 1.68
N HIS A 478 32.83 14.76 2.62
CA HIS A 478 32.80 13.88 3.78
C HIS A 478 31.95 12.65 3.46
N ILE A 479 32.61 11.54 3.10
CA ILE A 479 31.95 10.32 2.65
C ILE A 479 31.89 9.27 3.75
N PHE A 480 30.81 8.49 3.80
CA PHE A 480 30.58 7.49 4.84
C PHE A 480 31.49 6.27 4.67
N HIS A 481 32.07 5.74 5.75
CA HIS A 481 32.80 4.47 5.73
C HIS A 481 31.92 3.29 5.27
N ALA A 482 30.64 3.33 5.62
CA ALA A 482 29.63 2.36 5.23
C ALA A 482 28.26 3.04 5.21
N LEU A 483 27.34 2.54 4.38
CA LEU A 483 25.99 3.07 4.31
C LEU A 483 25.26 2.92 5.66
N PRO A 484 24.75 4.03 6.25
CA PRO A 484 24.01 4.02 7.51
C PRO A 484 22.59 3.49 7.32
N TYR A 485 21.69 3.56 8.32
CA TYR A 485 20.28 3.32 8.03
C TYR A 485 19.73 4.44 7.15
N TYR A 486 19.14 4.11 6.00
CA TYR A 486 18.73 5.11 5.02
C TYR A 486 17.80 6.20 5.60
N GLY A 487 16.95 5.84 6.57
CA GLY A 487 15.97 6.77 7.12
C GLY A 487 16.58 7.92 7.89
N GLU A 488 17.82 7.76 8.37
CA GLU A 488 18.58 8.81 9.06
C GLU A 488 18.83 10.02 8.15
N PHE A 489 19.19 9.79 6.88
CA PHE A 489 19.56 10.85 5.92
C PHE A 489 18.46 11.16 4.91
N LEU A 490 17.56 10.21 4.66
CA LEU A 490 16.48 10.34 3.71
C LEU A 490 15.17 10.77 4.38
N GLN A 491 15.25 11.69 5.36
CA GLN A 491 14.14 12.13 6.21
C GLN A 491 12.91 12.62 5.42
N ARG A 492 13.15 13.19 4.23
CA ARG A 492 12.07 13.64 3.32
C ARG A 492 11.22 12.51 2.72
N HIS A 493 11.75 11.30 2.68
CA HIS A 493 11.10 10.11 2.11
C HIS A 493 10.47 9.22 3.19
N VAL A 494 10.87 9.38 4.45
CA VAL A 494 10.41 8.55 5.57
C VAL A 494 9.26 9.20 6.35
N GLY A 495 8.48 8.35 7.00
CA GLY A 495 7.53 8.75 8.02
C GLY A 495 7.52 7.76 9.18
N PHE A 496 6.60 7.94 10.11
CA PHE A 496 6.35 7.02 11.23
C PHE A 496 7.45 6.90 12.29
N ALA A 497 8.40 7.84 12.34
CA ALA A 497 9.30 7.97 13.49
C ALA A 497 8.50 8.16 14.78
N ASP A 498 8.93 7.50 15.85
CA ASP A 498 8.39 7.68 17.19
C ASP A 498 9.19 8.77 17.91
N PRO A 499 8.59 9.92 18.23
CA PRO A 499 9.30 11.00 18.93
C PRO A 499 9.77 10.59 20.33
N LYS A 500 9.29 9.45 20.86
CA LYS A 500 9.71 8.89 22.15
C LYS A 500 10.78 7.79 22.02
N ALA A 501 11.35 7.61 20.83
CA ALA A 501 12.37 6.58 20.62
C ALA A 501 13.68 6.96 21.32
N SER A 502 14.30 5.99 21.99
CA SER A 502 15.63 6.12 22.61
C SER A 502 16.73 5.65 21.67
N ALA A 503 18.00 5.79 22.07
CA ALA A 503 19.14 5.28 21.30
C ALA A 503 19.10 3.74 21.14
N ASP A 504 18.55 3.03 22.11
CA ASP A 504 18.42 1.57 22.16
C ASP A 504 17.31 1.02 21.24
N ASP A 505 16.44 1.90 20.75
CA ASP A 505 15.39 1.53 19.82
C ASP A 505 15.91 1.28 18.41
N LEU A 506 15.22 0.41 17.67
CA LEU A 506 15.52 0.13 16.27
C LEU A 506 15.52 1.42 15.43
N PRO A 507 16.43 1.55 14.43
CA PRO A 507 16.51 2.72 13.56
C PRO A 507 15.18 3.09 12.89
N GLU A 508 14.34 2.12 12.53
CA GLU A 508 13.01 2.36 11.97
C GLU A 508 12.06 3.06 12.93
N LYS A 509 12.22 2.84 14.24
CA LYS A 509 11.42 3.51 15.27
C LYS A 509 11.96 4.92 15.52
N ARG A 510 13.29 5.10 15.52
CA ARG A 510 13.96 6.39 15.73
C ARG A 510 13.77 7.35 14.58
N PHE A 511 14.11 6.92 13.37
CA PHE A 511 14.17 7.75 12.17
C PHE A 511 13.00 7.53 11.21
N GLY A 512 12.12 6.56 11.51
CA GLY A 512 11.02 6.22 10.62
C GLY A 512 11.46 5.36 9.42
N ARG A 513 10.55 5.16 8.48
CA ARG A 513 10.76 4.36 7.27
C ARG A 513 9.90 4.84 6.11
N ILE A 514 10.30 4.48 4.89
CA ILE A 514 9.44 4.64 3.70
C ILE A 514 8.22 3.72 3.85
N ALA A 515 7.02 4.29 3.61
CA ALA A 515 5.76 3.57 3.78
C ALA A 515 5.61 2.35 2.86
N ASN A 516 6.22 2.42 1.67
CA ASN A 516 6.23 1.32 0.70
C ASN A 516 7.18 0.22 1.18
N PRO A 517 6.66 -0.99 1.51
CA PRO A 517 7.47 -2.07 2.07
C PRO A 517 8.53 -2.58 1.08
N THR A 518 8.21 -2.66 -0.22
CA THR A 518 9.13 -3.09 -1.28
C THR A 518 10.38 -2.19 -1.28
N VAL A 519 10.18 -0.88 -1.27
CA VAL A 519 11.27 0.11 -1.30
C VAL A 519 12.08 0.08 0.00
N HIS A 520 11.42 -0.01 1.17
CA HIS A 520 12.12 -0.11 2.45
C HIS A 520 13.00 -1.37 2.54
N ILE A 521 12.50 -2.52 2.06
CA ILE A 521 13.29 -3.77 2.03
C ILE A 521 14.44 -3.63 1.03
N GLY A 522 14.17 -3.14 -0.18
CA GLY A 522 15.16 -2.95 -1.24
C GLY A 522 16.34 -2.08 -0.78
N LEU A 523 16.09 -0.90 -0.19
CA LEU A 523 17.16 -0.02 0.33
C LEU A 523 17.98 -0.68 1.43
N ASN A 524 17.35 -1.46 2.31
CA ASN A 524 18.08 -2.22 3.33
C ASN A 524 18.91 -3.36 2.73
N GLN A 525 18.47 -4.00 1.64
CA GLN A 525 19.30 -4.99 0.94
C GLN A 525 20.45 -4.35 0.17
N ILE A 526 20.25 -3.17 -0.44
CA ILE A 526 21.34 -2.36 -1.01
C ILE A 526 22.37 -2.06 0.07
N ARG A 527 21.95 -1.55 1.24
CA ARG A 527 22.85 -1.30 2.39
C ARG A 527 23.69 -2.52 2.73
N VAL A 528 23.06 -3.68 2.85
CA VAL A 528 23.74 -4.93 3.26
C VAL A 528 24.74 -5.41 2.21
N VAL A 529 24.37 -5.38 0.92
CA VAL A 529 25.26 -5.81 -0.18
C VAL A 529 26.40 -4.81 -0.36
N VAL A 530 26.10 -3.52 -0.49
CA VAL A 530 27.10 -2.48 -0.72
C VAL A 530 28.08 -2.40 0.45
N ASN A 531 27.64 -2.49 1.70
CA ASN A 531 28.57 -2.50 2.85
C ASN A 531 29.49 -3.72 2.85
N ALA A 532 29.01 -4.89 2.39
CA ALA A 532 29.86 -6.07 2.23
C ALA A 532 30.90 -5.86 1.12
N LEU A 533 30.52 -5.20 0.02
CA LEU A 533 31.43 -4.85 -1.08
C LEU A 533 32.45 -3.79 -0.67
N LEU A 534 32.03 -2.73 0.04
CA LEU A 534 32.91 -1.68 0.57
C LEU A 534 33.97 -2.28 1.50
N LYS A 535 33.56 -3.18 2.39
CA LYS A 535 34.49 -3.89 3.28
C LYS A 535 35.54 -4.70 2.52
N ARG A 536 35.21 -5.21 1.34
CA ARG A 536 36.07 -6.09 0.55
C ARG A 536 36.95 -5.34 -0.45
N TYR A 537 36.40 -4.33 -1.12
CA TYR A 537 37.04 -3.66 -2.27
C TYR A 537 37.40 -2.19 -2.00
N GLY A 538 36.99 -1.62 -0.86
CA GLY A 538 37.08 -0.18 -0.60
C GLY A 538 35.93 0.60 -1.25
N HIS A 539 36.05 1.93 -1.31
CA HIS A 539 35.02 2.79 -1.91
C HIS A 539 35.06 2.75 -3.44
N PRO A 540 33.90 2.68 -4.12
CA PRO A 540 33.85 2.72 -5.57
C PRO A 540 34.19 4.11 -6.10
N ALA A 541 34.87 4.15 -7.24
CA ALA A 541 35.11 5.39 -7.97
C ALA A 541 33.86 5.88 -8.70
N GLU A 542 33.01 4.94 -9.15
CA GLU A 542 31.72 5.24 -9.77
C GLU A 542 30.64 4.26 -9.31
N VAL A 543 29.40 4.74 -9.17
CA VAL A 543 28.23 3.89 -8.93
C VAL A 543 27.22 4.11 -10.04
N VAL A 544 26.68 3.02 -10.57
CA VAL A 544 25.70 3.04 -11.65
C VAL A 544 24.47 2.24 -11.24
N VAL A 545 23.32 2.90 -11.24
CA VAL A 545 22.05 2.31 -10.83
C VAL A 545 21.06 2.28 -12.00
N GLU A 546 20.49 1.11 -12.32
CA GLU A 546 19.39 1.07 -13.29
C GLU A 546 18.12 1.71 -12.72
N VAL A 547 17.48 2.58 -13.51
CA VAL A 547 16.09 2.99 -13.32
C VAL A 547 15.23 2.39 -14.41
N ALA A 548 14.02 1.97 -14.02
CA ALA A 548 12.96 1.68 -14.96
C ALA A 548 12.36 2.98 -15.58
N ARG A 549 13.19 3.84 -16.18
CA ARG A 549 12.75 4.98 -17.01
C ARG A 549 12.74 4.57 -18.48
N ASP A 550 11.79 5.11 -19.22
CA ASP A 550 11.76 5.01 -20.67
C ASP A 550 12.79 5.99 -21.28
N LEU A 551 13.26 5.70 -22.50
CA LEU A 551 14.10 6.64 -23.25
C LEU A 551 13.34 7.93 -23.54
N LYS A 552 14.07 9.03 -23.77
CA LYS A 552 13.50 10.34 -24.03
C LYS A 552 12.69 10.31 -25.33
N GLN A 553 11.38 10.48 -25.22
CA GLN A 553 10.47 10.55 -26.36
C GLN A 553 10.78 11.77 -27.26
N ASN A 554 10.62 11.60 -28.57
CA ASN A 554 10.72 12.71 -29.53
C ASN A 554 9.47 13.63 -29.44
N LYS A 555 9.48 14.78 -30.13
CA LYS A 555 8.37 15.75 -30.09
C LYS A 555 7.05 15.11 -30.51
N GLN A 556 7.03 14.39 -31.63
CA GLN A 556 5.84 13.73 -32.16
C GLN A 556 5.24 12.72 -31.17
N GLN A 557 6.06 11.86 -30.56
CA GLN A 557 5.62 10.87 -29.56
C GLN A 557 5.02 11.55 -28.31
N ARG A 558 5.62 12.67 -27.86
CA ARG A 558 5.06 13.45 -26.75
C ARG A 558 3.73 14.09 -27.14
N ASP A 559 3.63 14.64 -28.34
CA ASP A 559 2.40 15.28 -28.85
C ASP A 559 1.28 14.24 -29.01
N GLU A 560 1.58 13.06 -29.55
CA GLU A 560 0.65 11.91 -29.64
C GLU A 560 0.20 11.45 -28.25
N GLN A 561 1.13 11.30 -27.30
CA GLN A 561 0.79 10.92 -25.94
C GLN A 561 -0.06 11.99 -25.24
N GLN A 562 0.24 13.28 -25.42
CA GLN A 562 -0.55 14.38 -24.91
C GLN A 562 -1.95 14.40 -25.53
N LYS A 563 -2.07 14.24 -26.85
CA LYS A 563 -3.35 14.09 -27.56
C LYS A 563 -4.16 12.93 -27.02
N GLN A 564 -3.55 11.76 -26.84
CA GLN A 564 -4.22 10.58 -26.28
C GLN A 564 -4.69 10.83 -24.84
N GLN A 565 -3.87 11.46 -24.01
CA GLN A 565 -4.26 11.76 -22.63
C GLN A 565 -5.36 12.84 -22.58
N ALA A 566 -5.33 13.85 -23.46
CA ALA A 566 -6.37 14.87 -23.59
C ALA A 566 -7.69 14.26 -24.03
N HIS A 567 -7.65 13.37 -25.03
CA HIS A 567 -8.78 12.58 -25.47
C HIS A 567 -9.37 11.75 -24.33
N ASN A 568 -8.52 11.06 -23.55
CA ASN A 568 -8.95 10.29 -22.38
C ASN A 568 -9.61 11.19 -21.31
N GLN A 569 -9.09 12.39 -21.08
CA GLN A 569 -9.66 13.34 -20.13
C GLN A 569 -11.04 13.84 -20.58
N LYS A 570 -11.17 14.27 -21.85
CA LYS A 570 -12.43 14.70 -22.45
C LYS A 570 -13.47 13.58 -22.44
N ARG A 571 -13.05 12.35 -22.78
CA ARG A 571 -13.89 11.16 -22.66
C ARG A 571 -14.37 10.97 -21.22
N ASN A 572 -13.47 10.97 -20.24
CA ASN A 572 -13.84 10.76 -18.83
C ASN A 572 -14.79 11.84 -18.29
N GLU A 573 -14.64 13.09 -18.74
CA GLU A 573 -15.54 14.19 -18.38
C GLU A 573 -16.93 14.02 -18.98
N ARG A 574 -17.02 13.65 -20.26
CA ARG A 574 -18.29 13.25 -20.91
C ARG A 574 -18.96 12.09 -20.16
N LEU A 575 -18.20 11.04 -19.84
CA LEU A 575 -18.73 9.88 -19.12
C LEU A 575 -19.21 10.27 -17.73
N ARG A 576 -18.48 11.15 -17.03
CA ARG A 576 -18.88 11.65 -15.72
C ARG A 576 -20.23 12.37 -15.77
N GLN A 577 -20.44 13.25 -16.76
CA GLN A 577 -21.72 13.92 -16.99
C GLN A 577 -22.85 12.91 -17.24
N GLN A 578 -22.63 11.93 -18.12
CA GLN A 578 -23.63 10.89 -18.42
C GLN A 578 -23.99 10.04 -17.19
N ILE A 579 -22.99 9.63 -16.41
CA ILE A 579 -23.21 8.87 -15.17
C ILE A 579 -24.00 9.70 -14.15
N ALA A 580 -23.67 11.00 -14.03
CA ALA A 580 -24.37 11.92 -13.16
C ALA A 580 -25.87 11.99 -13.48
N THR A 581 -26.22 12.07 -14.77
CA THR A 581 -27.61 12.01 -15.23
C THR A 581 -28.28 10.69 -14.86
N VAL A 582 -27.65 9.54 -15.15
CA VAL A 582 -28.25 8.21 -14.89
C VAL A 582 -28.42 7.94 -13.40
N LEU A 583 -27.47 8.38 -12.57
CA LEU A 583 -27.51 8.20 -11.12
C LEU A 583 -28.25 9.33 -10.38
N GLN A 584 -28.72 10.36 -11.10
CA GLN A 584 -29.35 11.56 -10.53
C GLN A 584 -28.49 12.19 -9.41
N THR A 585 -27.21 12.39 -9.70
CA THR A 585 -26.22 12.90 -8.74
C THR A 585 -25.38 14.00 -9.36
N ALA A 586 -24.63 14.75 -8.55
CA ALA A 586 -23.72 15.77 -9.07
C ALA A 586 -22.49 15.12 -9.73
N PRO A 587 -21.94 15.67 -10.83
CA PRO A 587 -20.74 15.14 -11.49
C PRO A 587 -19.55 14.90 -10.57
N GLU A 588 -19.39 15.71 -9.52
CA GLU A 588 -18.33 15.63 -8.52
C GLU A 588 -18.48 14.42 -7.58
N GLN A 589 -19.69 13.89 -7.46
CA GLN A 589 -20.01 12.72 -6.64
C GLN A 589 -19.85 11.38 -7.38
N VAL A 590 -19.63 11.42 -8.70
CA VAL A 590 -19.42 10.23 -9.53
C VAL A 590 -18.12 9.52 -9.16
N ARG A 591 -18.21 8.22 -8.86
CA ARG A 591 -17.07 7.41 -8.43
C ARG A 591 -16.21 7.01 -9.62
N PHE A 592 -14.90 6.87 -9.39
CA PHE A 592 -13.96 6.41 -10.42
C PHE A 592 -14.34 5.02 -10.99
N GLY A 593 -14.86 4.13 -10.15
CA GLY A 593 -15.32 2.80 -10.58
C GLY A 593 -16.49 2.85 -11.58
N ASP A 594 -17.38 3.83 -11.44
CA ASP A 594 -18.51 4.01 -12.35
C ASP A 594 -18.02 4.49 -13.74
N ILE A 595 -17.01 5.38 -13.76
CA ILE A 595 -16.33 5.80 -15.00
C ILE A 595 -15.66 4.60 -15.67
N GLN A 596 -14.99 3.74 -14.89
CA GLN A 596 -14.37 2.53 -15.43
C GLN A 596 -15.40 1.58 -16.06
N LYS A 597 -16.56 1.39 -15.43
CA LYS A 597 -17.66 0.59 -16.01
C LYS A 597 -18.12 1.15 -17.35
N MET A 598 -18.33 2.46 -17.46
CA MET A 598 -18.73 3.11 -18.73
C MET A 598 -17.67 2.94 -19.83
N ILE A 599 -16.37 3.07 -19.49
CA ILE A 599 -15.28 2.82 -20.45
C ILE A 599 -15.37 1.38 -20.98
N LEU A 600 -15.48 0.41 -20.07
CA LEU A 600 -15.55 -1.01 -20.43
C LEU A 600 -16.81 -1.36 -21.23
N TRP A 601 -17.92 -0.66 -20.98
CA TRP A 601 -19.18 -0.82 -21.71
C TRP A 601 -19.10 -0.27 -23.13
N GLU A 602 -18.51 0.92 -23.32
CA GLU A 602 -18.24 1.46 -24.66
C GLU A 602 -17.28 0.57 -25.46
N GLU A 603 -16.31 -0.07 -24.79
CA GLU A 603 -15.38 -1.03 -25.41
C GLU A 603 -16.05 -2.33 -25.88
N LEU A 604 -17.28 -2.66 -25.45
CA LEU A 604 -17.96 -3.89 -25.90
C LEU A 604 -18.32 -3.85 -27.38
N SER A 605 -18.76 -2.69 -27.87
CA SER A 605 -19.06 -2.44 -29.28
C SER A 605 -19.20 -0.94 -29.54
N LYS A 606 -18.78 -0.52 -30.73
CA LYS A 606 -19.05 0.83 -31.26
C LYS A 606 -20.53 1.11 -31.39
N ASN A 607 -21.32 0.08 -31.72
CA ASN A 607 -22.77 0.19 -31.83
C ASN A 607 -23.40 -0.01 -30.43
N PRO A 608 -24.08 1.02 -29.86
CA PRO A 608 -24.72 0.90 -28.56
C PRO A 608 -25.73 -0.26 -28.46
N ALA A 609 -26.40 -0.61 -29.55
CA ALA A 609 -27.39 -1.70 -29.59
C ALA A 609 -26.76 -3.09 -29.41
N GLN A 610 -25.45 -3.24 -29.70
CA GLN A 610 -24.71 -4.49 -29.59
C GLN A 610 -23.90 -4.59 -28.30
N ARG A 611 -24.05 -3.63 -27.37
CA ARG A 611 -23.34 -3.66 -26.08
C ARG A 611 -24.03 -4.62 -25.11
N CYS A 612 -23.66 -5.88 -25.22
CA CYS A 612 -24.17 -6.96 -24.38
C CYS A 612 -23.06 -7.63 -23.58
N CYS A 613 -23.46 -8.37 -22.54
CA CYS A 613 -22.55 -9.17 -21.74
C CYS A 613 -21.75 -10.13 -22.64
N PRO A 614 -20.40 -10.10 -22.62
CA PRO A 614 -19.59 -10.97 -23.48
C PRO A 614 -19.90 -12.46 -23.29
N TYR A 615 -20.24 -12.86 -22.06
CA TYR A 615 -20.49 -14.25 -21.71
C TYR A 615 -21.92 -14.69 -21.99
N SER A 616 -22.92 -13.91 -21.55
CA SER A 616 -24.33 -14.32 -21.60
C SER A 616 -25.12 -13.77 -22.78
N GLY A 617 -24.60 -12.77 -23.49
CA GLY A 617 -25.31 -12.10 -24.59
C GLY A 617 -26.44 -11.16 -24.17
N ILE A 618 -26.72 -11.04 -22.87
CA ILE A 618 -27.76 -10.13 -22.35
C ILE A 618 -27.37 -8.67 -22.65
N PRO A 619 -28.23 -7.89 -23.33
CA PRO A 619 -27.99 -6.46 -23.57
C PRO A 619 -27.78 -5.69 -22.26
N ILE A 620 -26.82 -4.76 -22.23
CA ILE A 620 -26.51 -3.96 -21.06
C ILE A 620 -26.88 -2.51 -21.36
N SER A 621 -27.92 -1.99 -20.69
CA SER A 621 -28.22 -0.56 -20.71
C SER A 621 -27.32 0.23 -19.75
N PRO A 622 -27.17 1.56 -19.91
CA PRO A 622 -26.45 2.40 -18.94
C PRO A 622 -26.97 2.26 -17.50
N THR A 623 -28.29 2.16 -17.33
CA THR A 623 -28.93 1.96 -16.01
C THR A 623 -28.55 0.61 -15.41
N MET A 624 -28.56 -0.46 -16.21
CA MET A 624 -28.14 -1.79 -15.75
C MET A 624 -26.65 -1.82 -15.40
N LEU A 625 -25.81 -1.20 -16.24
CA LEU A 625 -24.36 -1.12 -16.06
C LEU A 625 -23.98 -0.53 -14.69
N LEU A 626 -24.64 0.57 -14.31
CA LEU A 626 -24.37 1.30 -13.08
C LEU A 626 -25.08 0.71 -11.85
N SER A 627 -25.96 -0.28 -12.06
CA SER A 627 -26.52 -1.10 -10.99
C SER A 627 -25.55 -2.21 -10.54
N ASP A 628 -26.03 -3.05 -9.63
CA ASP A 628 -25.32 -4.21 -9.12
C ASP A 628 -25.53 -5.48 -9.98
N GLN A 629 -26.40 -5.43 -11.00
CA GLN A 629 -26.57 -6.53 -11.97
C GLN A 629 -25.32 -6.76 -12.80
N VAL A 630 -24.52 -5.71 -13.00
CA VAL A 630 -23.32 -5.72 -13.82
C VAL A 630 -22.10 -5.48 -12.95
N GLU A 631 -21.11 -6.34 -13.09
CA GLU A 631 -19.83 -6.27 -12.38
C GLU A 631 -18.70 -6.03 -13.36
N THR A 632 -17.68 -5.32 -12.89
CA THR A 632 -16.37 -5.34 -13.56
C THR A 632 -15.65 -6.59 -13.13
N GLU A 633 -15.29 -7.45 -14.08
CA GLU A 633 -14.62 -8.72 -13.81
C GLU A 633 -13.35 -8.89 -14.64
N HIS A 634 -12.46 -9.78 -14.19
CA HIS A 634 -11.19 -10.08 -14.84
C HIS A 634 -11.31 -11.24 -15.82
N ILE A 635 -11.23 -10.94 -17.13
CA ILE A 635 -11.38 -11.91 -18.23
C ILE A 635 -10.50 -13.12 -17.97
N LEU A 636 -9.19 -12.91 -17.78
CA LEU A 636 -8.29 -13.91 -17.21
C LEU A 636 -8.27 -13.78 -15.69
N PRO A 637 -8.34 -14.89 -14.93
CA PRO A 637 -8.42 -14.86 -13.48
C PRO A 637 -7.29 -14.04 -12.85
N PHE A 638 -7.64 -12.98 -12.13
CA PHE A 638 -6.67 -12.12 -11.46
C PHE A 638 -5.72 -12.90 -10.54
N SER A 639 -6.21 -13.94 -9.87
CA SER A 639 -5.39 -14.78 -8.99
C SER A 639 -4.30 -15.57 -9.73
N LYS A 640 -4.46 -15.79 -11.04
CA LYS A 640 -3.50 -16.47 -11.92
C LYS A 640 -2.59 -15.47 -12.65
N THR A 641 -3.16 -14.38 -13.19
CA THR A 641 -2.44 -13.46 -14.09
C THR A 641 -1.91 -12.20 -13.42
N LEU A 642 -2.49 -11.81 -12.27
CA LEU A 642 -2.24 -10.53 -11.58
C LEU A 642 -2.45 -9.28 -12.44
N ASP A 643 -3.11 -9.41 -13.59
CA ASP A 643 -3.38 -8.31 -14.52
C ASP A 643 -4.64 -7.55 -14.11
N ASP A 644 -4.45 -6.42 -13.42
CA ASP A 644 -5.54 -5.49 -13.08
C ASP A 644 -5.78 -4.41 -14.15
N SER A 645 -5.10 -4.50 -15.30
CA SER A 645 -5.23 -3.52 -16.37
C SER A 645 -6.62 -3.55 -17.00
N LEU A 646 -7.01 -2.43 -17.62
CA LEU A 646 -8.26 -2.36 -18.38
C LEU A 646 -8.36 -3.43 -19.46
N ASN A 647 -7.24 -3.87 -20.05
CA ASN A 647 -7.22 -4.91 -21.07
C ASN A 647 -7.64 -6.28 -20.55
N ASN A 648 -7.49 -6.55 -19.25
CA ASN A 648 -7.97 -7.78 -18.63
C ASN A 648 -9.32 -7.60 -17.92
N LYS A 649 -9.95 -6.44 -18.02
CA LYS A 649 -11.25 -6.17 -17.41
C LYS A 649 -12.34 -6.12 -18.47
N THR A 650 -13.52 -6.61 -18.12
CA THR A 650 -14.74 -6.38 -18.89
C THR A 650 -15.90 -6.11 -17.95
N VAL A 651 -17.01 -5.61 -18.47
CA VAL A 651 -18.29 -5.60 -17.77
C VAL A 651 -19.09 -6.83 -18.17
N ALA A 652 -19.67 -7.51 -17.19
CA ALA A 652 -20.46 -8.70 -17.42
C ALA A 652 -21.60 -8.79 -16.40
N MET A 653 -22.65 -9.52 -16.76
CA MET A 653 -23.72 -9.84 -15.81
C MET A 653 -23.13 -10.62 -14.62
N ARG A 654 -23.49 -10.22 -13.41
CA ARG A 654 -23.05 -10.84 -12.16
C ARG A 654 -23.24 -12.36 -12.15
N HIS A 655 -24.36 -12.85 -12.70
CA HIS A 655 -24.63 -14.30 -12.83
C HIS A 655 -23.56 -15.00 -13.67
N ALA A 656 -23.24 -14.45 -14.85
CA ALA A 656 -22.23 -15.01 -15.74
C ALA A 656 -20.81 -14.96 -15.13
N ASN A 657 -20.47 -13.86 -14.45
CA ASN A 657 -19.20 -13.75 -13.72
C ASN A 657 -19.06 -14.82 -12.62
N ARG A 658 -20.14 -15.10 -11.87
CA ARG A 658 -20.15 -16.15 -10.84
C ARG A 658 -19.95 -17.55 -11.41
N ILE A 659 -20.59 -17.86 -12.54
CA ILE A 659 -20.39 -19.13 -13.25
C ILE A 659 -18.95 -19.27 -13.71
N LYS A 660 -18.35 -18.22 -14.29
CA LYS A 660 -16.94 -18.24 -14.68
C LYS A 660 -16.03 -18.53 -13.50
N GLY A 661 -16.21 -17.82 -12.39
CA GLY A 661 -15.40 -17.98 -11.20
C GLY A 661 -13.92 -17.73 -11.46
N ASN A 662 -13.03 -18.54 -10.85
CA ASN A 662 -11.58 -18.38 -10.97
C ASN A 662 -10.98 -19.05 -12.23
N ARG A 663 -11.70 -18.98 -13.36
CA ARG A 663 -11.38 -19.63 -14.64
C ARG A 663 -11.38 -18.64 -15.80
N THR A 664 -10.74 -18.99 -16.91
CA THR A 664 -10.85 -18.22 -18.17
C THR A 664 -12.24 -18.41 -18.79
N PRO A 665 -12.67 -17.54 -19.73
CA PRO A 665 -13.93 -17.73 -20.43
C PRO A 665 -13.97 -19.07 -21.18
N TRP A 666 -12.84 -19.47 -21.76
CA TRP A 666 -12.69 -20.77 -22.41
C TRP A 666 -12.79 -21.95 -21.44
N GLU A 667 -12.14 -21.88 -20.28
CA GLU A 667 -12.24 -22.92 -19.24
C GLU A 667 -13.68 -23.08 -18.72
N ALA A 668 -14.48 -22.00 -18.72
CA ALA A 668 -15.87 -21.99 -18.27
C ALA A 668 -16.91 -22.28 -19.38
N ARG A 669 -16.49 -22.54 -20.62
CA ARG A 669 -17.37 -22.64 -21.80
C ARG A 669 -18.51 -23.66 -21.66
N HIS A 670 -18.24 -24.80 -21.03
CA HIS A 670 -19.24 -25.86 -20.83
C HIS A 670 -20.33 -25.43 -19.84
N ASP A 671 -19.95 -24.71 -18.78
CA ASP A 671 -20.93 -24.17 -17.82
C ASP A 671 -21.75 -23.04 -18.42
N PHE A 672 -21.16 -22.23 -19.31
CA PHE A 672 -21.91 -21.24 -20.08
C PHE A 672 -22.91 -21.90 -21.04
N ALA A 673 -22.50 -22.95 -21.75
CA ALA A 673 -23.38 -23.71 -22.64
C ALA A 673 -24.55 -24.33 -21.87
N ALA A 674 -24.32 -24.82 -20.64
CA ALA A 674 -25.38 -25.33 -19.75
C ALA A 674 -26.40 -24.25 -19.33
N GLN A 675 -26.10 -22.96 -19.49
CA GLN A 675 -27.04 -21.85 -19.28
C GLN A 675 -27.70 -21.37 -20.59
N GLY A 676 -27.46 -22.06 -21.71
CA GLY A 676 -27.91 -21.64 -23.04
C GLY A 676 -27.03 -20.57 -23.70
N TRP A 677 -25.83 -20.31 -23.17
CA TRP A 677 -24.90 -19.36 -23.76
C TRP A 677 -23.84 -20.09 -24.59
N SER A 678 -24.07 -20.14 -25.91
CA SER A 678 -23.21 -20.88 -26.83
C SER A 678 -21.80 -20.30 -26.91
N ARG A 679 -20.85 -21.17 -27.27
CA ARG A 679 -19.45 -20.79 -27.48
C ARG A 679 -19.33 -19.83 -28.65
N GLU A 680 -20.06 -20.12 -29.72
CA GLU A 680 -20.12 -19.33 -30.96
C GLU A 680 -20.60 -17.90 -30.65
N GLY A 681 -21.62 -17.76 -29.80
CA GLY A 681 -22.10 -16.44 -29.39
C GLY A 681 -21.08 -15.68 -28.54
N LEU A 682 -20.30 -16.36 -27.70
CA LEU A 682 -19.21 -15.72 -26.95
C LEU A 682 -18.10 -15.23 -27.89
N GLU A 683 -17.72 -16.06 -28.85
CA GLU A 683 -16.71 -15.73 -29.86
C GLU A 683 -17.15 -14.51 -30.70
N GLU A 684 -18.39 -14.51 -31.20
CA GLU A 684 -19.00 -13.41 -31.94
C GLU A 684 -18.94 -12.11 -31.12
N ARG A 685 -19.47 -12.10 -29.89
CA ARG A 685 -19.48 -10.90 -29.04
C ARG A 685 -18.08 -10.43 -28.67
N SER A 686 -17.17 -11.36 -28.38
CA SER A 686 -15.78 -11.02 -28.05
C SER A 686 -15.03 -10.42 -29.24
N SER A 687 -15.42 -10.76 -30.48
CA SER A 687 -14.84 -10.19 -31.70
C SER A 687 -15.19 -8.71 -31.90
N LEU A 688 -16.35 -8.27 -31.38
CA LEU A 688 -16.83 -6.89 -31.43
C LEU A 688 -16.10 -5.96 -30.46
N ILE A 689 -15.46 -6.51 -29.43
CA ILE A 689 -14.77 -5.73 -28.39
C ILE A 689 -13.63 -4.91 -28.99
N GLU A 690 -13.51 -3.65 -28.59
CA GLU A 690 -12.43 -2.77 -29.03
C GLU A 690 -11.08 -3.20 -28.42
N GLY A 691 -10.07 -3.34 -29.29
CA GLY A 691 -8.69 -3.61 -28.89
C GLY A 691 -8.27 -5.08 -28.97
N ARG A 692 -7.31 -5.37 -29.86
CA ARG A 692 -6.75 -6.72 -30.08
C ARG A 692 -6.22 -7.38 -28.81
N ASN A 693 -5.59 -6.59 -27.94
CA ASN A 693 -5.08 -7.08 -26.66
C ASN A 693 -6.21 -7.68 -25.81
N LYS A 694 -7.39 -7.05 -25.76
CA LYS A 694 -8.48 -7.56 -24.94
C LYS A 694 -9.12 -8.83 -25.52
N ARG A 695 -9.31 -8.88 -26.85
CA ARG A 695 -10.00 -9.99 -27.54
C ARG A 695 -9.36 -11.35 -27.33
N TYR A 696 -8.03 -11.45 -27.46
CA TYR A 696 -7.37 -12.76 -27.37
C TYR A 696 -7.60 -13.45 -26.02
N ARG A 697 -7.87 -12.68 -24.96
CA ARG A 697 -8.10 -13.18 -23.60
C ARG A 697 -9.37 -14.02 -23.46
N PHE A 698 -10.27 -13.96 -24.44
CA PHE A 698 -11.47 -14.79 -24.51
C PHE A 698 -11.22 -16.14 -25.19
N GLY A 699 -10.12 -16.29 -25.93
CA GLY A 699 -9.81 -17.48 -26.72
C GLY A 699 -9.18 -18.62 -25.93
N GLU A 700 -9.06 -19.78 -26.58
CA GLU A 700 -8.51 -21.01 -26.01
C GLU A 700 -7.07 -20.87 -25.49
N ALA A 701 -6.19 -20.31 -26.32
CA ALA A 701 -4.78 -20.17 -26.00
C ALA A 701 -4.49 -18.96 -25.07
N ALA A 702 -5.49 -18.34 -24.47
CA ALA A 702 -5.34 -17.05 -23.78
C ALA A 702 -4.32 -17.07 -22.64
N MET A 703 -4.32 -18.10 -21.80
CA MET A 703 -3.34 -18.24 -20.70
C MET A 703 -1.93 -18.53 -21.24
N GLN A 704 -1.81 -19.38 -22.26
CA GLN A 704 -0.52 -19.70 -22.88
C GLN A 704 0.11 -18.46 -23.55
N LEU A 705 -0.69 -17.67 -24.27
CA LEU A 705 -0.26 -16.41 -24.86
C LEU A 705 0.12 -15.38 -23.78
N TRP A 706 -0.67 -15.27 -22.72
CA TRP A 706 -0.36 -14.40 -21.59
C TRP A 706 0.98 -14.75 -20.93
N ASP A 707 1.23 -16.04 -20.70
CA ASP A 707 2.46 -16.54 -20.09
C ASP A 707 3.68 -16.33 -21.01
N LYS A 708 3.53 -16.53 -22.33
CA LYS A 708 4.56 -16.22 -23.33
C LYS A 708 4.91 -14.74 -23.39
N GLU A 709 3.92 -13.84 -23.23
CA GLU A 709 4.15 -12.40 -23.25
C GLU A 709 4.90 -11.87 -22.01
N GLY A 710 5.02 -12.67 -20.93
CA GLY A 710 5.73 -12.28 -19.71
C GLY A 710 5.15 -11.05 -19.01
N LYS A 711 3.90 -10.66 -19.32
CA LYS A 711 3.26 -9.41 -18.86
C LYS A 711 2.65 -9.48 -17.45
N GLY A 712 2.73 -10.65 -16.80
CA GLY A 712 2.14 -11.00 -15.50
C GLY A 712 2.54 -10.18 -14.26
N PHE A 713 3.44 -9.21 -14.34
CA PHE A 713 4.01 -8.59 -13.13
C PHE A 713 4.26 -7.07 -13.16
N LEU A 714 3.98 -6.38 -14.28
CA LEU A 714 4.79 -5.19 -14.60
C LEU A 714 4.36 -3.87 -13.94
N ALA A 715 3.12 -3.39 -14.02
CA ALA A 715 2.88 -1.95 -13.77
C ALA A 715 3.25 -1.47 -12.34
N ARG A 716 2.86 -2.22 -11.30
CA ARG A 716 3.15 -1.83 -9.90
C ARG A 716 4.58 -2.16 -9.49
N ALA A 717 5.09 -3.34 -9.87
CA ALA A 717 6.48 -3.71 -9.62
C ALA A 717 7.42 -2.69 -10.26
N LEU A 718 7.09 -2.24 -11.47
CA LEU A 718 7.86 -1.25 -12.21
C LEU A 718 7.77 0.15 -11.57
N ASN A 719 6.62 0.53 -11.01
CA ASN A 719 6.52 1.75 -10.18
C ASN A 719 7.31 1.64 -8.86
N ASP A 720 7.27 0.49 -8.18
CA ASP A 720 8.06 0.22 -6.98
C ASP A 720 9.56 0.27 -7.29
N THR A 721 10.00 -0.32 -8.41
CA THR A 721 11.38 -0.25 -8.93
C THR A 721 11.77 1.18 -9.28
N ARG A 722 10.95 1.94 -10.03
CA ARG A 722 11.20 3.36 -10.32
C ARG A 722 11.41 4.17 -9.04
N HIS A 723 10.59 3.92 -8.03
CA HIS A 723 10.73 4.58 -6.74
C HIS A 723 12.01 4.16 -6.03
N LEU A 724 12.28 2.86 -5.94
CA LEU A 724 13.49 2.31 -5.31
C LEU A 724 14.75 2.87 -5.97
N SER A 725 14.88 2.81 -7.29
CA SER A 725 16.06 3.28 -8.00
C SER A 725 16.29 4.80 -7.84
N ARG A 726 15.22 5.61 -7.83
CA ARG A 726 15.32 7.05 -7.59
C ARG A 726 15.88 7.36 -6.21
N VAL A 727 15.42 6.65 -5.18
CA VAL A 727 15.86 6.85 -3.79
C VAL A 727 17.23 6.21 -3.56
N ALA A 728 17.52 5.09 -4.22
CA ALA A 728 18.81 4.41 -4.17
C ALA A 728 19.94 5.29 -4.72
N ARG A 729 19.71 6.03 -5.83
CA ARG A 729 20.68 7.01 -6.33
C ARG A 729 21.12 7.99 -5.24
N GLU A 730 20.16 8.68 -4.63
CA GLU A 730 20.43 9.65 -3.56
C GLU A 730 21.12 8.98 -2.36
N TYR A 731 20.75 7.74 -2.06
CA TYR A 731 21.37 6.98 -0.98
C TYR A 731 22.83 6.60 -1.27
N MET A 732 23.19 6.32 -2.53
CA MET A 732 24.57 5.99 -2.94
C MET A 732 25.49 7.21 -2.94
N GLU A 733 24.95 8.42 -3.03
CA GLU A 733 25.75 9.66 -2.90
C GLU A 733 26.45 9.76 -1.53
N LEU A 734 25.97 9.05 -0.50
CA LEU A 734 26.64 8.97 0.81
C LEU A 734 28.01 8.27 0.77
N VAL A 735 28.25 7.40 -0.21
CA VAL A 735 29.50 6.63 -0.35
C VAL A 735 30.21 6.87 -1.68
N CYS A 736 29.56 7.53 -2.64
CA CYS A 736 30.11 7.86 -3.96
C CYS A 736 29.48 9.17 -4.49
N PRO A 737 29.79 10.33 -3.88
CA PRO A 737 29.18 11.62 -4.24
C PRO A 737 29.63 12.07 -5.63
N GLN A 738 28.71 12.71 -6.36
CA GLN A 738 28.92 13.24 -7.73
C GLN A 738 29.33 12.19 -8.80
N ALA A 739 29.56 10.92 -8.44
CA ALA A 739 29.91 9.82 -9.36
C ALA A 739 28.83 8.72 -9.39
N THR A 740 27.69 8.98 -8.76
CA THR A 740 26.52 8.12 -8.84
C THR A 740 25.64 8.53 -10.02
N ARG A 741 25.52 7.66 -11.02
CA ARG A 741 24.69 7.87 -12.20
C ARG A 741 23.59 6.82 -12.37
N VAL A 742 22.68 7.11 -13.28
CA VAL A 742 21.44 6.35 -13.46
C VAL A 742 21.21 6.05 -14.95
N ILE A 743 20.85 4.80 -15.27
CA ILE A 743 20.63 4.33 -16.66
C ILE A 743 19.18 3.87 -16.88
N PRO A 744 18.54 4.21 -18.02
CA PRO A 744 17.23 3.68 -18.42
C PRO A 744 17.26 2.19 -18.83
N GLY A 745 16.36 1.37 -18.28
CA GLY A 745 16.33 -0.09 -18.52
C GLY A 745 16.05 -0.55 -19.96
N GLN A 746 15.40 0.28 -20.80
CA GLN A 746 15.22 -0.05 -22.23
C GLN A 746 16.57 -0.23 -22.94
N MET A 747 17.60 0.52 -22.52
CA MET A 747 18.94 0.42 -23.09
C MET A 747 19.66 -0.85 -22.65
N THR A 748 19.45 -1.30 -21.40
CA THR A 748 20.00 -2.57 -20.90
C THR A 748 19.60 -3.74 -21.81
N ALA A 749 18.35 -3.79 -22.28
CA ALA A 749 17.89 -4.85 -23.18
C ALA A 749 18.59 -4.85 -24.55
N LEU A 750 18.76 -3.68 -25.17
CA LEU A 750 19.45 -3.54 -26.46
C LEU A 750 20.93 -3.92 -26.37
N LEU A 751 21.62 -3.40 -25.35
CA LEU A 751 23.04 -3.69 -25.13
C LEU A 751 23.28 -5.16 -24.74
N ARG A 752 22.37 -5.77 -23.96
CA ARG A 752 22.42 -7.20 -23.64
C ARG A 752 22.37 -8.06 -24.90
N ALA A 753 21.51 -7.71 -25.86
CA ALA A 753 21.44 -8.40 -27.15
C ALA A 753 22.71 -8.19 -27.99
N LYS A 754 23.22 -6.95 -28.06
CA LYS A 754 24.44 -6.63 -28.81
C LYS A 754 25.67 -7.38 -28.35
N PHE A 755 25.90 -7.47 -27.04
CA PHE A 755 27.02 -8.23 -26.47
C PHE A 755 26.74 -9.75 -26.44
N GLY A 756 25.63 -10.19 -27.05
CA GLY A 756 25.15 -11.57 -27.11
C GLY A 756 24.71 -12.16 -25.76
N LEU A 757 24.68 -11.36 -24.69
CA LEU A 757 24.58 -11.87 -23.31
C LEU A 757 23.23 -12.56 -23.00
N ASN A 758 22.23 -12.44 -23.88
CA ASN A 758 20.97 -13.20 -23.77
C ASN A 758 21.22 -14.72 -23.73
N ASP A 759 22.19 -15.22 -24.50
CA ASP A 759 22.47 -16.66 -24.64
C ASP A 759 23.29 -17.25 -23.47
N ILE A 760 23.71 -16.43 -22.50
CA ILE A 760 24.50 -16.95 -21.36
C ILE A 760 23.66 -17.87 -20.48
N LEU A 761 22.38 -17.55 -20.30
CA LEU A 761 21.42 -18.34 -19.51
C LEU A 761 20.20 -18.77 -20.34
N GLY A 762 19.99 -18.14 -21.50
CA GLY A 762 18.87 -18.35 -22.40
C GLY A 762 19.16 -19.30 -23.54
N LEU A 763 18.08 -19.84 -24.12
CA LEU A 763 18.12 -20.58 -25.38
C LEU A 763 17.67 -19.63 -26.50
N HIS A 764 18.32 -19.70 -27.67
CA HIS A 764 17.92 -18.99 -28.88
C HIS A 764 17.75 -17.45 -28.75
N GLY A 765 18.63 -16.76 -28.02
CA GLY A 765 18.60 -15.29 -27.93
C GLY A 765 17.57 -14.72 -26.95
N GLU A 766 16.80 -15.54 -26.23
CA GLU A 766 15.79 -15.09 -25.28
C GLU A 766 16.31 -15.00 -23.83
N LYS A 767 15.85 -14.00 -23.06
CA LYS A 767 16.21 -13.87 -21.64
C LYS A 767 15.56 -14.97 -20.79
N ASN A 768 16.36 -15.84 -20.19
CA ASN A 768 15.87 -16.83 -19.23
C ASN A 768 15.45 -16.20 -17.88
N ARG A 769 14.14 -16.04 -17.68
CA ARG A 769 13.57 -15.52 -16.43
C ARG A 769 13.44 -16.56 -15.32
N ASN A 770 13.73 -17.83 -15.62
CA ASN A 770 13.66 -18.94 -14.68
C ASN A 770 14.97 -19.17 -13.91
N ASP A 771 16.02 -18.37 -14.20
CA ASP A 771 17.28 -18.38 -13.46
C ASP A 771 17.56 -16.98 -12.90
N HIS A 772 17.67 -16.84 -11.59
CA HIS A 772 17.94 -15.58 -10.89
C HIS A 772 19.25 -14.89 -11.30
N ARG A 773 20.23 -15.62 -11.85
CA ARG A 773 21.52 -15.06 -12.30
C ARG A 773 21.38 -14.07 -13.45
N HIS A 774 20.22 -14.01 -14.13
CA HIS A 774 19.98 -12.98 -15.15
C HIS A 774 20.10 -11.54 -14.61
N HIS A 775 19.89 -11.32 -13.31
CA HIS A 775 20.11 -10.02 -12.67
C HIS A 775 21.59 -9.62 -12.65
N ALA A 776 22.50 -10.60 -12.50
CA ALA A 776 23.93 -10.35 -12.60
C ALA A 776 24.34 -10.06 -14.06
N VAL A 777 23.71 -10.73 -15.04
CA VAL A 777 23.90 -10.40 -16.46
C VAL A 777 23.51 -8.94 -16.74
N ASP A 778 22.35 -8.52 -16.25
CA ASP A 778 21.89 -7.12 -16.39
C ASP A 778 22.86 -6.15 -15.70
N ALA A 779 23.37 -6.48 -14.51
CA ALA A 779 24.38 -5.69 -13.81
C ALA A 779 25.68 -5.54 -14.62
N CYS A 780 26.13 -6.56 -15.35
CA CYS A 780 27.28 -6.44 -16.25
C CYS A 780 27.03 -5.44 -17.38
N VAL A 781 25.84 -5.47 -17.99
CA VAL A 781 25.45 -4.50 -19.04
C VAL A 781 25.43 -3.07 -18.49
N ILE A 782 24.87 -2.88 -17.29
CA ILE A 782 24.85 -1.59 -16.60
C ILE A 782 26.29 -1.10 -16.34
N ALA A 783 27.21 -1.99 -15.96
CA ALA A 783 28.58 -1.64 -15.62
C ALA A 783 29.37 -1.08 -16.81
N VAL A 784 29.13 -1.57 -18.02
CA VAL A 784 29.84 -1.12 -19.23
C VAL A 784 29.18 0.08 -19.92
N THR A 785 28.12 0.61 -19.34
CA THR A 785 27.39 1.75 -19.88
C THR A 785 27.90 3.06 -19.28
N ASP A 786 28.32 3.99 -20.14
CA ASP A 786 28.78 5.33 -19.77
C ASP A 786 27.83 6.46 -20.22
N GLN A 787 28.15 7.68 -19.81
CA GLN A 787 27.35 8.88 -20.09
C GLN A 787 27.39 9.28 -21.58
N ALA A 788 28.52 9.08 -22.25
CA ALA A 788 28.67 9.40 -23.66
C ALA A 788 27.79 8.50 -24.53
N LEU A 789 27.76 7.20 -24.21
CA LEU A 789 26.87 6.22 -24.79
C LEU A 789 25.41 6.61 -24.55
N LEU A 790 25.03 6.94 -23.30
CA LEU A 790 23.68 7.44 -22.98
C LEU A 790 23.28 8.64 -23.85
N GLN A 791 24.17 9.62 -24.01
CA GLN A 791 23.89 10.81 -24.82
C GLN A 791 23.73 10.47 -26.31
N ARG A 792 24.56 9.57 -26.84
CA ARG A 792 24.46 9.08 -28.21
C ARG A 792 23.13 8.36 -28.46
N PHE A 793 22.72 7.48 -27.55
CA PHE A 793 21.41 6.81 -27.60
C PHE A 793 20.24 7.80 -27.50
N ALA A 794 20.33 8.78 -26.60
CA ALA A 794 19.31 9.82 -26.45
C ALA A 794 19.18 10.68 -27.73
N ASN A 795 20.30 11.10 -28.32
CA ASN A 795 20.32 11.88 -29.55
C ASN A 795 19.77 11.07 -30.75
N ALA A 796 20.13 9.78 -30.85
CA ALA A 796 19.62 8.89 -31.89
C ALA A 796 18.10 8.64 -31.74
N SER A 797 17.62 8.43 -30.51
CA SER A 797 16.19 8.28 -30.20
C SER A 797 15.37 9.53 -30.55
N GLN A 798 15.96 10.72 -30.42
CA GLN A 798 15.32 11.99 -30.76
C GLN A 798 15.18 12.24 -32.28
N ARG A 799 16.07 11.68 -33.11
CA ARG A 799 16.15 11.95 -34.57
C ARG A 799 15.19 11.11 -35.44
N THR A 800 14.39 10.23 -34.84
CA THR A 800 13.33 9.44 -35.50
C THR A 800 13.85 8.45 -36.57
N GLU A 801 14.24 7.26 -36.12
CA GLU A 801 14.02 5.98 -36.80
C GLU A 801 14.51 4.87 -35.85
N GLU A 802 13.69 3.87 -35.51
CA GLU A 802 14.15 2.65 -34.80
C GLU A 802 15.39 2.03 -35.49
N LYS A 803 15.48 2.18 -36.82
CA LYS A 803 16.63 1.79 -37.64
C LYS A 803 17.92 2.51 -37.25
N GLY A 804 17.87 3.77 -36.79
CA GLY A 804 19.04 4.53 -36.35
C GLY A 804 19.61 4.04 -35.01
N LEU A 805 18.73 3.65 -34.08
CA LEU A 805 19.12 3.03 -32.80
C LEU A 805 19.78 1.66 -33.03
N ASN A 806 19.15 0.81 -33.85
CA ASN A 806 19.71 -0.51 -34.17
C ASN A 806 21.06 -0.40 -34.90
N ARG A 807 21.20 0.50 -35.88
CA ARG A 807 22.49 0.76 -36.55
C ARG A 807 23.58 1.26 -35.60
N LEU A 808 23.24 2.10 -34.63
CA LEU A 808 24.21 2.61 -33.64
C LEU A 808 24.69 1.49 -32.71
N VAL A 809 23.78 0.58 -32.33
CA VAL A 809 24.07 -0.60 -31.53
C VAL A 809 24.94 -1.58 -32.32
N GLU A 810 24.60 -1.86 -33.59
CA GLU A 810 25.33 -2.80 -34.46
C GLU A 810 26.81 -2.42 -34.61
N LYS A 811 27.12 -1.13 -34.77
CA LYS A 811 28.50 -0.62 -34.94
C LYS A 811 29.30 -0.49 -33.64
N MET A 812 28.71 -0.84 -32.49
CA MET A 812 29.39 -0.70 -31.21
C MET A 812 30.46 -1.80 -31.03
N PRO A 813 31.70 -1.45 -30.61
CA PRO A 813 32.69 -2.45 -30.26
C PRO A 813 32.32 -3.14 -28.94
N ASP A 814 32.93 -4.29 -28.68
CA ASP A 814 32.89 -4.89 -27.34
C ASP A 814 33.58 -3.98 -26.33
N PRO A 815 33.15 -3.96 -25.06
CA PRO A 815 33.74 -3.11 -24.02
C PRO A 815 35.26 -3.32 -23.87
N TRP A 816 35.71 -4.57 -23.93
CA TRP A 816 37.11 -4.97 -24.01
C TRP A 816 37.21 -6.38 -24.61
N PRO A 817 38.41 -6.82 -25.07
CA PRO A 817 38.59 -8.17 -25.61
C PRO A 817 38.12 -9.26 -24.63
N LEU A 818 37.41 -10.27 -25.13
CA LEU A 818 36.87 -11.39 -24.35
C LEU A 818 35.82 -11.02 -23.29
N TYR A 819 35.21 -9.82 -23.35
CA TYR A 819 34.17 -9.38 -22.40
C TYR A 819 33.07 -10.43 -22.19
N ARG A 820 32.50 -10.95 -23.29
CA ARG A 820 31.47 -12.00 -23.26
C ARG A 820 31.93 -13.23 -22.48
N ASN A 821 33.15 -13.69 -22.71
CA ASN A 821 33.69 -14.89 -22.08
C ASN A 821 33.91 -14.67 -20.58
N GLN A 822 34.40 -13.50 -20.17
CA GLN A 822 34.51 -13.14 -18.76
C GLN A 822 33.13 -13.08 -18.07
N VAL A 823 32.13 -12.50 -18.72
CA VAL A 823 30.75 -12.48 -18.18
C VAL A 823 30.22 -13.91 -18.05
N LYS A 824 30.34 -14.74 -19.08
CA LYS A 824 29.89 -16.14 -19.04
C LYS A 824 30.52 -16.89 -17.86
N PHE A 825 31.86 -16.83 -17.74
CA PHE A 825 32.59 -17.47 -16.65
C PHE A 825 32.14 -16.96 -15.28
N ALA A 826 31.99 -15.65 -15.10
CA ALA A 826 31.53 -15.08 -13.83
C ALA A 826 30.11 -15.51 -13.46
N ILE A 827 29.20 -15.61 -14.44
CA ILE A 827 27.81 -15.99 -14.25
C ILE A 827 27.67 -17.49 -13.90
N GLU A 828 28.43 -18.36 -14.55
CA GLU A 828 28.49 -19.79 -14.23
C GLU A 828 28.91 -20.03 -12.76
N HIS A 829 29.79 -19.18 -12.22
CA HIS A 829 30.31 -19.28 -10.85
C HIS A 829 29.59 -18.36 -9.85
N THR A 830 28.47 -17.74 -10.25
CA THR A 830 27.71 -16.82 -9.38
C THR A 830 26.86 -17.57 -8.37
N TRP A 831 27.16 -17.40 -7.08
CA TRP A 831 26.33 -17.88 -5.97
C TRP A 831 25.22 -16.88 -5.64
N VAL A 832 23.97 -17.27 -5.93
CA VAL A 832 22.79 -16.45 -5.61
C VAL A 832 22.53 -16.46 -4.09
N SER A 833 22.64 -15.28 -3.48
CA SER A 833 22.37 -15.08 -2.07
C SER A 833 20.88 -14.82 -1.84
N HIS A 834 20.22 -15.59 -0.97
CA HIS A 834 18.84 -15.33 -0.57
C HIS A 834 18.81 -14.69 0.81
N LYS A 835 17.95 -13.69 1.01
CA LYS A 835 17.74 -13.08 2.33
C LYS A 835 17.05 -14.11 3.24
N PRO A 836 17.67 -14.52 4.36
CA PRO A 836 17.00 -15.37 5.33
C PRO A 836 15.83 -14.63 5.99
N ASP A 837 14.74 -15.33 6.26
CA ASP A 837 13.62 -14.85 7.07
C ASP A 837 13.31 -15.86 8.18
N HIS A 838 14.05 -15.72 9.28
CA HIS A 838 14.07 -16.69 10.38
C HIS A 838 13.19 -16.28 11.56
N ALA A 839 12.34 -15.26 11.38
CA ALA A 839 11.41 -14.81 12.41
C ALA A 839 10.39 -15.92 12.72
N TYR A 840 10.25 -16.27 14.00
CA TYR A 840 9.18 -17.17 14.44
C TYR A 840 7.82 -16.45 14.48
N GLN A 841 7.82 -15.12 14.38
CA GLN A 841 6.62 -14.32 14.47
C GLN A 841 5.83 -14.29 13.16
N GLY A 842 4.89 -15.22 13.02
CA GLY A 842 3.98 -15.34 11.88
C GLY A 842 2.51 -15.55 12.29
N ALA A 843 1.65 -15.85 11.31
CA ALA A 843 0.31 -16.33 11.60
C ALA A 843 0.39 -17.74 12.23
N MET A 844 -0.19 -17.92 13.41
CA MET A 844 -0.13 -19.20 14.14
C MET A 844 -1.07 -20.26 13.55
N HIS A 845 -2.22 -19.83 13.02
CA HIS A 845 -3.28 -20.70 12.52
C HIS A 845 -4.19 -19.91 11.56
N ASP A 846 -5.07 -20.60 10.84
CA ASP A 846 -6.11 -19.99 10.02
C ASP A 846 -7.16 -19.27 10.90
N ASP A 847 -7.87 -18.27 10.33
CA ASP A 847 -8.82 -17.43 11.08
C ASP A 847 -10.13 -18.15 11.45
N THR A 848 -10.49 -19.22 10.73
CA THR A 848 -11.74 -19.96 10.93
C THR A 848 -11.73 -20.71 12.25
N ALA A 849 -12.67 -20.39 13.14
CA ALA A 849 -12.91 -21.12 14.37
C ALA A 849 -13.84 -22.31 14.10
N TYR A 850 -13.38 -23.50 14.44
CA TYR A 850 -14.11 -24.74 14.29
C TYR A 850 -14.71 -25.19 15.62
N GLY A 851 -15.97 -25.64 15.60
CA GLY A 851 -16.56 -26.37 16.73
C GLY A 851 -16.02 -27.79 16.77
N LEU A 852 -15.67 -28.27 17.97
CA LEU A 852 -15.11 -29.61 18.16
C LEU A 852 -16.23 -30.63 18.39
N GLN A 853 -16.14 -31.79 17.75
CA GLN A 853 -17.05 -32.92 17.97
C GLN A 853 -16.33 -34.07 18.71
N PRO A 854 -17.03 -34.87 19.54
CA PRO A 854 -16.42 -35.98 20.29
C PRO A 854 -15.72 -37.04 19.41
N ASN A 855 -16.14 -37.19 18.16
CA ASN A 855 -15.61 -38.17 17.20
C ASN A 855 -14.36 -37.66 16.42
N GLY A 856 -13.68 -36.62 16.92
CA GLY A 856 -12.50 -36.04 16.26
C GLY A 856 -12.82 -35.25 14.98
N ARG A 857 -14.09 -35.03 14.66
CA ARG A 857 -14.52 -34.15 13.55
C ARG A 857 -14.65 -32.71 14.02
N VAL A 858 -14.73 -31.82 13.05
CA VAL A 858 -15.00 -30.40 13.27
C VAL A 858 -16.25 -29.93 12.57
N ARG A 859 -16.92 -28.94 13.17
CA ARG A 859 -18.15 -28.31 12.66
C ARG A 859 -17.90 -26.84 12.32
N THR A 860 -18.35 -26.40 11.15
CA THR A 860 -18.27 -25.00 10.70
C THR A 860 -19.52 -24.61 9.91
N HIS A 861 -19.78 -23.32 9.75
CA HIS A 861 -20.78 -22.85 8.80
C HIS A 861 -20.14 -22.45 7.48
N LYS A 862 -20.85 -22.71 6.38
CA LYS A 862 -20.50 -22.29 5.02
C LYS A 862 -21.70 -21.63 4.36
N HIS A 863 -21.46 -20.67 3.48
CA HIS A 863 -22.53 -20.12 2.63
C HIS A 863 -22.59 -20.91 1.34
N VAL A 864 -23.77 -21.44 1.02
CA VAL A 864 -24.09 -22.15 -0.22
C VAL A 864 -25.37 -21.51 -0.75
N ASP A 865 -25.33 -20.94 -1.95
CA ASP A 865 -26.45 -20.25 -2.59
C ASP A 865 -27.11 -19.16 -1.72
N GLY A 866 -26.29 -18.38 -1.01
CA GLY A 866 -26.75 -17.30 -0.11
C GLY A 866 -27.34 -17.79 1.21
N ARG A 867 -27.47 -19.11 1.42
CA ARG A 867 -27.93 -19.70 2.68
C ARG A 867 -26.75 -20.17 3.52
N ARG A 868 -26.86 -19.99 4.84
CA ARG A 868 -25.86 -20.45 5.81
C ARG A 868 -26.15 -21.90 6.18
N VAL A 869 -25.31 -22.81 5.69
CA VAL A 869 -25.41 -24.27 5.91
C VAL A 869 -24.34 -24.72 6.90
N LEU A 870 -24.61 -25.79 7.65
CA LEU A 870 -23.68 -26.42 8.57
C LEU A 870 -22.88 -27.50 7.85
N GLU A 871 -21.55 -27.53 8.04
CA GLU A 871 -20.63 -28.52 7.44
C GLU A 871 -19.86 -29.23 8.56
N GLU A 872 -19.79 -30.56 8.49
CA GLU A 872 -18.95 -31.37 9.38
C GLU A 872 -17.91 -32.17 8.59
N LYS A 873 -16.64 -32.11 9.02
CA LYS A 873 -15.54 -32.78 8.32
C LYS A 873 -14.41 -33.24 9.25
N PRO A 874 -13.64 -34.26 8.89
CA PRO A 874 -12.40 -34.58 9.59
C PRO A 874 -11.36 -33.49 9.36
N LEU A 875 -10.77 -32.95 10.43
CA LEU A 875 -9.73 -31.94 10.32
C LEU A 875 -8.89 -31.91 11.61
N LYS A 876 -7.57 -32.09 11.49
CA LYS A 876 -6.65 -31.86 12.61
C LYS A 876 -6.57 -30.36 12.89
N VAL A 877 -6.79 -29.98 14.14
CA VAL A 877 -6.81 -28.59 14.59
C VAL A 877 -5.99 -28.43 15.86
N ILE A 878 -5.49 -27.22 16.08
CA ILE A 878 -4.97 -26.74 17.35
C ILE A 878 -6.19 -26.52 18.25
N GLU A 879 -6.30 -27.34 19.27
CA GLU A 879 -7.36 -27.28 20.27
C GLU A 879 -7.11 -26.15 21.25
N ILE A 880 -8.13 -25.33 21.50
CA ILE A 880 -8.05 -24.19 22.41
C ILE A 880 -8.95 -24.44 23.60
N SER A 881 -8.34 -24.38 24.78
CA SER A 881 -8.98 -24.39 26.08
C SER A 881 -8.74 -23.07 26.82
N ASP A 882 -9.57 -22.77 27.81
CA ASP A 882 -9.42 -21.61 28.69
C ASP A 882 -9.79 -22.02 30.11
N ALA A 883 -8.81 -21.98 31.03
CA ALA A 883 -9.01 -22.34 32.43
C ALA A 883 -10.07 -21.47 33.12
N ARG A 884 -10.26 -20.23 32.66
CA ARG A 884 -11.27 -19.30 33.19
C ARG A 884 -12.68 -19.60 32.70
N ALA A 885 -12.84 -20.54 31.78
CA ALA A 885 -14.12 -20.87 31.16
C ALA A 885 -14.59 -22.31 31.47
N HIS A 886 -14.00 -22.97 32.48
CA HIS A 886 -14.35 -24.34 32.85
C HIS A 886 -15.83 -24.47 33.28
N GLU A 887 -16.43 -23.48 33.97
CA GLU A 887 -17.87 -23.48 34.28
C GLU A 887 -18.75 -23.58 33.02
N ARG A 888 -18.30 -22.99 31.91
CA ARG A 888 -19.07 -22.93 30.67
C ARG A 888 -18.86 -24.15 29.77
N HIS A 889 -17.63 -24.66 29.73
CA HIS A 889 -17.21 -25.68 28.76
C HIS A 889 -16.91 -27.04 29.40
N GLY A 890 -16.86 -27.11 30.72
CA GLY A 890 -16.50 -28.28 31.50
C GLY A 890 -15.00 -28.54 31.55
N THR A 891 -14.65 -29.62 32.25
CA THR A 891 -13.31 -30.20 32.30
C THR A 891 -13.29 -31.55 31.59
N GLN A 892 -12.11 -32.00 31.23
CA GLN A 892 -11.85 -33.37 30.85
C GLN A 892 -11.81 -34.26 32.11
N PRO A 893 -11.85 -35.61 31.95
CA PRO A 893 -11.75 -36.54 33.08
C PRO A 893 -10.48 -36.37 33.93
N ASP A 894 -9.39 -35.87 33.33
CA ASP A 894 -8.12 -35.57 34.01
C ASP A 894 -8.13 -34.23 34.78
N GLY A 895 -9.27 -33.53 34.83
CA GLY A 895 -9.43 -32.22 35.47
C GLY A 895 -8.95 -31.03 34.63
N SER A 896 -8.36 -31.27 33.46
CA SER A 896 -7.92 -30.19 32.57
C SER A 896 -9.11 -29.48 31.90
N PRO A 897 -9.00 -28.18 31.55
CA PRO A 897 -10.11 -27.46 30.91
C PRO A 897 -10.44 -28.06 29.53
N ARG A 898 -11.72 -28.35 29.28
CA ARG A 898 -12.17 -28.97 28.02
C ARG A 898 -11.95 -28.01 26.84
N PRO A 899 -11.31 -28.46 25.75
CA PRO A 899 -11.25 -27.70 24.51
C PRO A 899 -12.64 -27.40 23.95
N TYR A 900 -12.88 -26.13 23.57
CA TYR A 900 -14.20 -25.69 23.11
C TYR A 900 -14.21 -25.20 21.66
N LYS A 901 -13.02 -25.05 21.05
CA LYS A 901 -12.86 -24.67 19.65
C LYS A 901 -11.50 -25.11 19.12
N GLY A 902 -11.41 -25.29 17.81
CA GLY A 902 -10.17 -25.61 17.11
C GLY A 902 -9.82 -24.61 16.01
N TYR A 903 -8.53 -24.49 15.71
CA TYR A 903 -8.02 -23.74 14.56
C TYR A 903 -7.04 -24.57 13.73
N LYS A 904 -7.06 -24.42 12.40
CA LYS A 904 -6.14 -25.18 11.53
C LYS A 904 -4.72 -24.60 11.56
N GLY A 905 -3.73 -25.38 11.97
CA GLY A 905 -2.32 -24.98 12.00
C GLY A 905 -1.59 -25.32 10.69
N ASN A 906 -1.51 -24.37 9.75
CA ASN A 906 -0.84 -24.57 8.44
C ASN A 906 0.55 -23.93 8.34
N SER A 907 1.14 -23.47 9.45
CA SER A 907 2.39 -22.71 9.43
C SER A 907 3.46 -23.42 10.26
N ASN A 908 4.61 -23.69 9.64
CA ASN A 908 5.78 -24.31 10.27
C ASN A 908 6.90 -23.29 10.40
N TYR A 909 7.52 -23.22 11.58
CA TYR A 909 8.64 -22.34 11.86
C TYR A 909 9.95 -22.92 11.30
N CYS A 910 10.27 -24.15 11.69
CA CYS A 910 11.51 -24.83 11.28
C CYS A 910 11.35 -26.35 11.36
N ILE A 911 12.39 -27.05 10.90
CA ILE A 911 12.67 -28.44 11.26
C ILE A 911 14.02 -28.51 11.96
N GLU A 912 14.09 -29.30 13.03
CA GLU A 912 15.33 -29.65 13.71
C GLU A 912 15.73 -31.06 13.30
N ILE A 913 16.98 -31.23 12.89
CA ILE A 913 17.55 -32.53 12.56
C ILE A 913 18.39 -32.97 13.76
N VAL A 914 18.07 -34.15 14.29
CA VAL A 914 18.66 -34.74 15.50
C VAL A 914 19.05 -36.19 15.25
N HIS A 915 19.90 -36.76 16.09
CA HIS A 915 20.07 -38.22 16.13
C HIS A 915 18.88 -38.86 16.85
N ASN A 916 18.35 -39.94 16.28
CA ASN A 916 17.49 -40.86 17.01
C ASN A 916 18.33 -41.82 17.87
N GLU A 917 17.66 -42.66 18.65
CA GLU A 917 18.28 -43.67 19.53
C GLU A 917 19.21 -44.64 18.78
N LYS A 918 19.02 -44.82 17.46
CA LYS A 918 19.84 -45.68 16.60
C LYS A 918 20.94 -44.90 15.86
N GLY A 919 21.22 -43.65 16.25
CA GLY A 919 22.22 -42.78 15.62
C GLY A 919 21.85 -42.27 14.21
N LYS A 920 20.64 -42.54 13.70
CA LYS A 920 20.17 -42.04 12.39
C LYS A 920 19.55 -40.66 12.51
N TRP A 921 19.61 -39.87 11.45
CA TRP A 921 18.99 -38.54 11.43
C TRP A 921 17.45 -38.63 11.44
N GLN A 922 16.84 -37.91 12.38
CA GLN A 922 15.39 -37.73 12.52
C GLN A 922 15.05 -36.24 12.44
N GLY A 923 13.94 -35.91 11.78
CA GLY A 923 13.44 -34.54 11.67
C GLY A 923 12.30 -34.28 12.64
N GLU A 924 12.40 -33.19 13.39
CA GLU A 924 11.40 -32.72 14.34
C GLU A 924 10.87 -31.36 13.86
N VAL A 925 9.64 -31.33 13.35
CA VAL A 925 9.03 -30.10 12.81
C VAL A 925 8.43 -29.30 13.96
N ILE A 926 8.79 -28.03 14.05
CA ILE A 926 8.22 -27.08 15.01
C ILE A 926 7.24 -26.19 14.26
N SER A 927 5.95 -26.30 14.60
CA SER A 927 4.93 -25.40 14.07
C SER A 927 5.13 -23.97 14.58
N THR A 928 4.60 -22.98 13.85
CA THR A 928 4.64 -21.58 14.29
C THR A 928 3.91 -21.41 15.62
N PHE A 929 2.80 -22.12 15.84
CA PHE A 929 2.07 -22.10 17.12
C PHE A 929 2.93 -22.63 18.27
N GLU A 930 3.59 -23.78 18.10
CA GLU A 930 4.50 -24.34 19.12
C GLU A 930 5.67 -23.40 19.41
N ALA A 931 6.27 -22.79 18.37
CA ALA A 931 7.33 -21.80 18.56
C ALA A 931 6.90 -20.63 19.45
N TYR A 932 5.65 -20.14 19.28
CA TYR A 932 5.08 -19.12 20.16
C TYR A 932 4.89 -19.60 21.60
N GLN A 933 4.45 -20.86 21.81
CA GLN A 933 4.32 -21.42 23.16
C GLN A 933 5.67 -21.57 23.84
N ILE A 934 6.67 -22.10 23.13
CA ILE A 934 8.04 -22.27 23.63
C ILE A 934 8.63 -20.92 24.05
N VAL A 935 8.55 -19.90 23.18
CA VAL A 935 9.09 -18.57 23.51
C VAL A 935 8.35 -17.94 24.69
N ARG A 936 7.04 -18.16 24.79
CA ARG A 936 6.25 -17.65 25.92
C ARG A 936 6.66 -18.30 27.24
N GLN A 937 6.96 -19.59 27.24
CA GLN A 937 7.27 -20.35 28.45
C GLN A 937 8.75 -20.26 28.84
N TRP A 938 9.66 -20.32 27.86
CA TRP A 938 11.10 -20.49 28.08
C TRP A 938 11.98 -19.42 27.41
N GLY A 939 11.39 -18.50 26.65
CA GLY A 939 12.11 -17.44 25.93
C GLY A 939 12.73 -17.87 24.59
N GLU A 940 13.18 -16.88 23.82
CA GLU A 940 13.75 -17.09 22.47
C GLU A 940 15.06 -17.88 22.49
N LYS A 941 15.85 -17.78 23.58
CA LYS A 941 17.10 -18.54 23.75
C LYS A 941 16.85 -20.05 23.75
N ARG A 942 15.73 -20.52 24.32
CA ARG A 942 15.36 -21.94 24.30
C ARG A 942 14.97 -22.40 22.89
N LEU A 943 14.12 -21.63 22.21
CA LEU A 943 13.71 -21.93 20.83
C LEU A 943 14.91 -21.99 19.86
N ARG A 944 15.94 -21.20 20.12
CA ARG A 944 17.13 -21.08 19.27
C ARG A 944 18.40 -21.62 19.92
N HIS A 945 18.28 -22.62 20.80
CA HIS A 945 19.45 -23.20 21.42
C HIS A 945 20.44 -23.70 20.34
N PRO A 946 21.75 -23.40 20.45
CA PRO A 946 22.70 -23.64 19.36
C PRO A 946 23.09 -25.11 19.20
N ARG A 947 22.98 -25.92 20.26
CA ARG A 947 23.49 -27.31 20.30
C ARG A 947 22.43 -28.37 20.64
N LEU A 948 21.25 -27.95 21.08
CA LEU A 948 20.19 -28.85 21.53
C LEU A 948 18.90 -28.54 20.78
N SER A 949 18.16 -29.58 20.44
CA SER A 949 16.80 -29.48 19.91
C SER A 949 15.82 -29.07 21.02
N ILE A 950 14.57 -28.86 20.62
CA ILE A 950 13.48 -28.64 21.56
C ILE A 950 13.22 -29.88 22.42
N SER A 951 13.42 -31.08 21.86
CA SER A 951 13.38 -32.37 22.54
C SER A 951 14.63 -32.70 23.37
N GLU A 952 15.56 -31.73 23.51
CA GLU A 952 16.81 -31.86 24.29
C GLU A 952 17.83 -32.86 23.74
N LYS A 953 17.61 -33.33 22.51
CA LYS A 953 18.57 -34.16 21.79
C LYS A 953 19.70 -33.29 21.20
N PRO A 954 20.89 -33.86 20.98
CA PRO A 954 21.96 -33.20 20.23
C PRO A 954 21.46 -32.75 18.85
N LEU A 955 21.60 -31.44 18.58
CA LEU A 955 21.15 -30.83 17.34
C LEU A 955 22.24 -30.97 16.27
N ILE A 956 21.91 -31.63 15.16
CA ILE A 956 22.78 -31.68 13.97
C ILE A 956 22.67 -30.35 13.23
N MET A 957 21.43 -29.95 12.90
CA MET A 957 21.15 -28.65 12.28
C MET A 957 19.69 -28.25 12.46
N ARG A 958 19.44 -26.95 12.38
CA ARG A 958 18.10 -26.35 12.30
C ARG A 958 17.91 -25.71 10.94
N LEU A 959 16.90 -26.17 10.21
CA LEU A 959 16.57 -25.68 8.86
C LEU A 959 15.25 -24.91 8.87
N MET A 960 15.29 -23.73 8.27
CA MET A 960 14.16 -22.83 8.07
C MET A 960 13.95 -22.61 6.56
N ILE A 961 12.76 -22.16 6.18
CA ILE A 961 12.50 -21.78 4.79
C ILE A 961 13.48 -20.66 4.38
N GLY A 962 14.13 -20.85 3.23
CA GLY A 962 15.16 -19.96 2.70
C GLY A 962 16.59 -20.29 3.11
N ASP A 963 16.80 -21.22 4.05
CA ASP A 963 18.16 -21.71 4.36
C ASP A 963 18.76 -22.44 3.15
N MET A 964 20.10 -22.43 3.09
CA MET A 964 20.87 -23.14 2.07
C MET A 964 21.42 -24.45 2.62
N VAL A 965 21.33 -25.50 1.83
CA VAL A 965 21.77 -26.85 2.13
C VAL A 965 22.61 -27.35 0.96
N ARG A 966 23.78 -27.92 1.25
CA ARG A 966 24.62 -28.56 0.25
C ARG A 966 24.56 -30.06 0.40
N ILE A 967 24.30 -30.76 -0.69
CA ILE A 967 24.22 -32.22 -0.73
C ILE A 967 25.24 -32.77 -1.74
N GLN A 968 25.64 -34.02 -1.53
CA GLN A 968 26.37 -34.83 -2.47
C GLN A 968 25.38 -35.80 -3.15
N GLU A 969 25.32 -35.74 -4.47
CA GLU A 969 24.50 -36.64 -5.28
C GLU A 969 25.36 -37.14 -6.44
N SER A 970 25.64 -38.45 -6.44
CA SER A 970 26.71 -39.05 -7.25
C SER A 970 28.07 -38.36 -6.96
N GLU A 971 28.83 -38.01 -8.00
CA GLU A 971 30.12 -37.29 -7.88
C GLU A 971 29.96 -35.77 -7.71
N TRP A 972 28.73 -35.23 -7.73
CA TRP A 972 28.49 -33.78 -7.80
C TRP A 972 27.97 -33.19 -6.49
N LEU A 973 28.42 -31.97 -6.19
CA LEU A 973 27.89 -31.17 -5.08
C LEU A 973 26.81 -30.22 -5.58
N ARG A 974 25.60 -30.35 -5.04
CA ARG A 974 24.45 -29.48 -5.36
C ARG A 974 24.16 -28.53 -4.22
N THR A 975 23.82 -27.27 -4.54
CA THR A 975 23.55 -26.21 -3.55
C THR A 975 22.10 -25.78 -3.63
N LEU A 976 21.33 -26.24 -2.65
CA LEU A 976 19.88 -26.17 -2.65
C LEU A 976 19.37 -25.20 -1.58
N ARG A 977 18.28 -24.51 -1.89
CA ARG A 977 17.51 -23.69 -0.97
C ARG A 977 16.30 -24.47 -0.46
N VAL A 978 16.00 -24.36 0.84
CA VAL A 978 14.77 -24.86 1.44
C VAL A 978 13.59 -24.01 1.00
N VAL A 979 12.65 -24.59 0.25
CA VAL A 979 11.46 -23.92 -0.29
C VAL A 979 10.26 -24.07 0.64
N SER A 980 10.03 -25.27 1.17
CA SER A 980 8.96 -25.53 2.13
C SER A 980 9.30 -26.71 3.05
N ILE A 981 8.62 -26.74 4.19
CA ILE A 981 8.71 -27.78 5.21
C ILE A 981 7.27 -28.20 5.53
N ASN A 982 6.91 -29.46 5.28
CA ASN A 982 5.59 -29.95 5.65
C ASN A 982 5.58 -30.57 7.06
N SER A 983 4.40 -30.81 7.63
CA SER A 983 4.26 -31.37 8.98
C SER A 983 4.73 -32.82 9.12
N ALA A 984 4.99 -33.53 8.01
CA ALA A 984 5.56 -34.88 8.01
C ALA A 984 7.10 -34.86 8.01
N GLY A 985 7.74 -33.68 7.97
CA GLY A 985 9.20 -33.55 7.93
C GLY A 985 9.81 -33.65 6.53
N ASN A 986 9.00 -33.59 5.47
CA ASN A 986 9.51 -33.51 4.10
C ASN A 986 9.99 -32.08 3.80
N LEU A 987 11.21 -32.01 3.27
CA LEU A 987 11.86 -30.81 2.77
C LEU A 987 11.71 -30.75 1.26
N THR A 988 11.11 -29.67 0.76
CA THR A 988 11.08 -29.35 -0.66
C THR A 988 12.22 -28.37 -0.95
N LEU A 989 13.10 -28.73 -1.88
CA LEU A 989 14.36 -28.05 -2.18
C LEU A 989 14.44 -27.66 -3.67
N ALA A 990 15.13 -26.56 -3.96
CA ALA A 990 15.43 -26.10 -5.34
C ALA A 990 16.86 -25.57 -5.40
N GLU A 991 17.54 -25.64 -6.55
CA GLU A 991 18.87 -25.02 -6.70
C GLU A 991 18.82 -23.53 -6.37
N HIS A 992 19.91 -23.00 -5.80
CA HIS A 992 19.96 -21.63 -5.29
C HIS A 992 19.64 -20.55 -6.37
N HIS A 993 19.88 -20.86 -7.64
CA HIS A 993 19.64 -19.94 -8.76
C HIS A 993 18.25 -20.07 -9.39
N GLU A 994 17.45 -21.08 -9.03
CA GLU A 994 16.16 -21.34 -9.68
C GLU A 994 15.09 -20.32 -9.29
N ALA A 995 14.38 -19.82 -10.29
CA ALA A 995 13.26 -18.89 -10.18
C ALA A 995 11.96 -19.52 -10.71
N ASN A 996 10.82 -18.90 -10.35
CA ASN A 996 9.46 -19.34 -10.75
C ASN A 996 9.16 -20.81 -10.44
N THR A 997 9.80 -21.35 -9.39
CA THR A 997 9.80 -22.78 -9.09
C THR A 997 8.42 -23.38 -8.87
N ASP A 998 7.52 -22.65 -8.21
CA ASP A 998 6.16 -23.13 -7.93
C ASP A 998 5.31 -23.23 -9.20
N ALA A 999 5.37 -22.22 -10.08
CA ALA A 999 4.66 -22.24 -11.36
C ALA A 999 5.18 -23.39 -12.24
N ARG A 1000 6.50 -23.55 -12.35
CA ARG A 1000 7.13 -24.61 -13.15
C ARG A 1000 6.85 -26.01 -12.62
N ASN A 1001 6.80 -26.18 -11.30
CA ASN A 1001 6.48 -27.48 -10.70
C ASN A 1001 5.01 -27.88 -10.88
N ARG A 1002 4.09 -26.92 -11.00
CA ARG A 1002 2.66 -27.17 -11.26
C ARG A 1002 2.36 -27.46 -12.73
N ASP A 1003 3.20 -26.95 -13.63
CA ASP A 1003 3.10 -27.21 -15.05
C ASP A 1003 3.58 -28.63 -15.37
N SER A 1004 2.64 -29.50 -15.72
CA SER A 1004 2.92 -30.89 -16.08
C SER A 1004 3.79 -31.01 -17.34
N SER A 1005 3.76 -30.01 -18.23
CA SER A 1005 4.57 -29.99 -19.45
C SER A 1005 6.02 -29.55 -19.22
N ASN A 1006 6.32 -28.93 -18.07
CA ASN A 1006 7.67 -28.54 -17.71
C ASN A 1006 8.43 -29.74 -17.13
N ALA A 1007 9.66 -29.99 -17.55
CA ALA A 1007 10.48 -31.10 -17.03
C ALA A 1007 11.04 -30.83 -15.61
N TRP A 1008 11.06 -29.58 -15.17
CA TRP A 1008 11.66 -29.19 -13.89
C TRP A 1008 10.79 -29.58 -12.70
N ARG A 1009 11.38 -30.18 -11.67
CA ARG A 1009 10.71 -30.58 -10.43
C ARG A 1009 11.55 -30.25 -9.21
N TYR A 1010 10.87 -30.03 -8.08
CA TYR A 1010 11.55 -29.89 -6.80
C TYR A 1010 12.31 -31.17 -6.41
N THR A 1011 13.43 -30.98 -5.73
CA THR A 1011 14.12 -32.07 -5.02
C THR A 1011 13.48 -32.24 -3.65
N ASN A 1012 13.01 -33.45 -3.32
CA ASN A 1012 12.43 -33.73 -2.00
C ASN A 1012 13.38 -34.57 -1.14
N LYS A 1013 13.59 -34.17 0.11
CA LYS A 1013 14.40 -34.91 1.09
C LYS A 1013 13.66 -35.03 2.42
N VAL A 1014 14.02 -36.03 3.20
CA VAL A 1014 13.70 -36.18 4.63
C VAL A 1014 15.01 -36.29 5.38
N ALA A 1015 15.00 -36.18 6.72
CA ALA A 1015 16.22 -36.24 7.54
C ALA A 1015 17.17 -37.39 7.16
N GLY A 1016 16.65 -38.62 7.06
CA GLY A 1016 17.46 -39.79 6.68
C GLY A 1016 17.99 -39.76 5.25
N SER A 1017 17.23 -39.25 4.26
CA SER A 1017 17.76 -39.13 2.89
C SER A 1017 18.72 -37.96 2.73
N LEU A 1018 18.61 -36.95 3.58
CA LEU A 1018 19.58 -35.85 3.68
C LEU A 1018 20.91 -36.34 4.25
N GLN A 1019 20.88 -37.20 5.27
CA GLN A 1019 22.06 -37.87 5.82
C GLN A 1019 22.80 -38.69 4.76
N LYS A 1020 22.05 -39.53 4.01
CA LYS A 1020 22.62 -40.34 2.91
C LYS A 1020 23.29 -39.49 1.84
N SER A 1021 22.74 -38.32 1.54
CA SER A 1021 23.32 -37.36 0.60
C SER A 1021 24.36 -36.41 1.23
N ARG A 1022 24.90 -36.73 2.42
CA ARG A 1022 25.88 -35.90 3.15
C ARG A 1022 25.47 -34.43 3.24
N GLY A 1023 24.18 -34.21 3.50
CA GLY A 1023 23.58 -32.89 3.46
C GLY A 1023 24.04 -32.05 4.63
N ARG A 1024 24.48 -30.80 4.40
CA ARG A 1024 24.82 -29.87 5.47
C ARG A 1024 24.29 -28.48 5.20
N LYS A 1025 24.00 -27.74 6.26
CA LYS A 1025 23.62 -26.33 6.16
C LYS A 1025 24.85 -25.49 5.77
N ILE A 1026 24.69 -24.63 4.77
CA ILE A 1026 25.72 -23.67 4.34
C ILE A 1026 25.16 -22.25 4.41
N THR A 1027 26.02 -21.25 4.27
CA THR A 1027 25.57 -19.85 4.10
C THR A 1027 26.20 -19.20 2.88
N ILE A 1028 25.45 -18.30 2.25
CA ILE A 1028 25.93 -17.47 1.14
C ILE A 1028 25.84 -16.01 1.59
N SER A 1029 26.98 -15.35 1.74
CA SER A 1029 27.04 -13.95 2.16
C SER A 1029 26.37 -13.02 1.12
N PRO A 1030 26.01 -11.78 1.50
CA PRO A 1030 25.41 -10.81 0.57
C PRO A 1030 26.29 -10.49 -0.66
N ASP A 1031 27.62 -10.54 -0.51
CA ASP A 1031 28.59 -10.40 -1.60
C ASP A 1031 28.92 -11.73 -2.31
N GLY A 1032 28.10 -12.77 -2.13
CA GLY A 1032 28.16 -14.03 -2.88
C GLY A 1032 29.32 -14.94 -2.49
N GLN A 1033 29.73 -14.98 -1.22
CA GLN A 1033 30.71 -15.96 -0.72
C GLN A 1033 30.01 -17.13 -0.05
N VAL A 1034 30.38 -18.35 -0.44
CA VAL A 1034 29.92 -19.57 0.21
C VAL A 1034 30.76 -19.86 1.44
N ARG A 1035 30.11 -20.14 2.57
CA ARG A 1035 30.73 -20.76 3.74
C ARG A 1035 30.12 -22.14 3.93
N ASP A 1036 30.92 -23.16 3.65
CA ASP A 1036 30.57 -24.57 3.78
C ASP A 1036 31.42 -25.16 4.92
N PRO A 1037 30.83 -25.57 6.04
CA PRO A 1037 31.57 -26.17 7.15
C PRO A 1037 32.07 -27.59 6.87
N GLY A 1038 31.69 -28.19 5.73
CA GLY A 1038 31.90 -29.61 5.47
C GLY A 1038 30.82 -30.49 6.08
N PHE A 1039 30.86 -31.79 5.77
CA PHE A 1039 29.96 -32.78 6.35
C PHE A 1039 30.64 -33.46 7.54
N THR A 1040 30.01 -33.41 8.71
CA THR A 1040 30.58 -33.91 9.98
C THR A 1040 29.90 -35.17 10.53
N GLY A 1041 28.93 -35.75 9.80
CA GLY A 1041 28.19 -36.95 10.23
C GLY A 1041 26.87 -36.64 10.91
#